data_AF-A0A2K4AMR0-F1
#
_entry.id   AF-A0A2K4AMR0-F1
#
_cell.length_a   1.000
_cell.length_b   1.000
_cell.length_c   1.000
_cell.angle_alpha   90.00
_cell.angle_beta   90.00
_cell.angle_gamma   90.00
#
_symmetry.space_group_name_H-M   'P 1'
#
loop_
_entity.id
_entity.type
_entity.pdbx_description
1 polymer ?
#
loop_
_entity_poly.entity_id
_entity_poly.type
_entity_poly.pdbx_seq_one_letter_code
_entity_poly.pdbx_strand_id
1 'polypeptide(L)'
;MKALLLKTSVWLVLLFSVMGLWHVSNAAEQHTPMKAHAVTTIDKATTDKQQVPPTKEAAHQSGEEAATNVSASAQGTADEINNKVTSNAFSNKPSTAVSTTVNETRDIDTQQASTQKLTHTATFKLSNAKTASLSPRMFAANAPQTTTHKILHTNDIHGRLAEEKGRVIGMAKLKTVKEQEKPDLMLDAGDAFQGLPLSNQSKGEEMAKAMNAVGYDAMAVGNHEFDFGYNQLKKLEGMLDFPMLSTNVYKDGKRAFKPSTIVTKNGIRYGIIGVTTPETKTKTRPEGIKGVEFRDPLQSVTAEMMRIYKDVDTFVVISHLGIDPSTQETWRGDYLVKQLSQNPQLKKRITVIDGHSHTVLQNGQIYNNDALAQTGTALANIGKITFNYRNGEVSNIKPSLINVKDVENVTPNKALAEQINQADQTFRAQTAEVIIPNNTIDFKGERDDVRTRETNLGNAIADAMEAYGVKNFSKKTDFAVTNGGGIRASIAKGKVTRYDLISVLPFGNTIAQIDVKGSDVWTAFEHSLGAPITQKDGKTVLTANGGLLHISDSIRVYYDMNKPSGKRINAIQILNKETGKFENIDLKRVYHVTMNDFTASGGDGYSMFGGPREEGISLDQVLASYLKTANLAKYDTTEPQRMLLGKPAASEQPAKGQQGSKGSKSGKDKQPIGKDKVMDSVKQSAPSKVVLLPTHRGTVSSGTEGSDRALEGSAVSSKSGKQLTRMSAPKDSVHEKQLPKTGADQSSSPAAMFVLVAGIGLIATVRRRKAS
;
A
#
# COMPACT_ATOMS: atom_id res chain seq x y z
N MET A 1 -53.96 1.36 -50.35
CA MET A 1 -54.02 1.73 -51.78
C MET A 1 -53.23 3.02 -51.93
N LYS A 2 -52.11 3.04 -52.69
CA LYS A 2 -51.23 4.19 -53.05
C LYS A 2 -50.69 5.04 -51.86
N ALA A 3 -49.39 5.32 -51.71
CA ALA A 3 -48.41 5.95 -52.62
C ALA A 3 -48.83 7.39 -53.01
N LEU A 4 -47.99 8.41 -53.13
CA LEU A 4 -46.54 8.67 -52.96
C LEU A 4 -46.34 10.16 -53.40
N LEU A 5 -45.10 10.66 -53.54
CA LEU A 5 -44.72 11.86 -54.34
C LEU A 5 -45.02 13.23 -53.66
N LEU A 6 -44.32 14.35 -53.92
CA LEU A 6 -43.15 14.58 -54.79
C LEU A 6 -42.28 15.77 -54.34
N LYS A 7 -40.94 15.67 -54.53
CA LYS A 7 -40.01 16.65 -55.18
C LYS A 7 -38.57 16.10 -55.04
N THR A 8 -37.96 15.46 -56.06
CA THR A 8 -37.27 16.01 -57.27
C THR A 8 -36.04 16.89 -56.96
N SER A 9 -34.88 16.81 -57.62
CA SER A 9 -34.33 15.90 -58.67
C SER A 9 -32.83 16.26 -58.91
N VAL A 10 -31.93 15.55 -59.64
CA VAL A 10 -31.61 14.14 -59.99
C VAL A 10 -30.30 14.19 -60.84
N TRP A 11 -29.64 13.05 -61.11
CA TRP A 11 -28.52 12.72 -62.05
C TRP A 11 -27.21 12.27 -61.36
N LEU A 12 -26.67 11.03 -61.51
CA LEU A 12 -26.38 10.10 -62.65
C LEU A 12 -25.01 10.35 -63.33
N VAL A 13 -24.25 9.35 -63.83
CA VAL A 13 -24.12 7.89 -63.55
C VAL A 13 -22.89 7.34 -64.34
N LEU A 14 -22.30 6.20 -63.93
CA LEU A 14 -21.60 5.14 -64.74
C LEU A 14 -20.66 4.31 -63.82
N LEU A 15 -20.25 3.06 -64.13
CA LEU A 15 -21.03 1.84 -64.42
C LEU A 15 -20.14 0.59 -64.17
N PHE A 16 -20.69 -0.50 -63.59
CA PHE A 16 -20.20 -1.90 -63.54
C PHE A 16 -18.69 -2.25 -63.59
N SER A 17 -18.22 -3.06 -62.62
CA SER A 17 -17.57 -4.37 -62.91
C SER A 17 -17.29 -5.27 -61.69
N VAL A 18 -17.61 -6.56 -61.86
CA VAL A 18 -17.05 -7.77 -61.19
C VAL A 18 -17.37 -8.07 -59.70
N MET A 19 -17.53 -9.39 -59.49
CA MET A 19 -17.72 -10.21 -58.28
C MET A 19 -16.75 -9.92 -57.10
N GLY A 20 -16.98 -10.38 -55.86
CA GLY A 20 -18.06 -11.24 -55.31
C GLY A 20 -17.80 -11.60 -53.83
N LEU A 21 -18.65 -12.46 -53.23
CA LEU A 21 -18.47 -12.93 -51.85
C LEU A 21 -17.24 -13.85 -51.70
N TRP A 22 -16.71 -14.00 -50.48
CA TRP A 22 -16.68 -15.30 -49.76
C TRP A 22 -16.32 -15.13 -48.26
N HIS A 23 -16.55 -16.18 -47.46
CA HIS A 23 -16.10 -16.26 -46.06
C HIS A 23 -14.68 -16.85 -45.97
N VAL A 24 -14.00 -16.61 -44.83
CA VAL A 24 -12.78 -17.34 -44.44
C VAL A 24 -13.08 -18.15 -43.18
N SER A 25 -12.80 -19.45 -43.24
CA SER A 25 -12.87 -20.38 -42.11
C SER A 25 -11.47 -20.65 -41.54
N ASN A 26 -11.38 -20.98 -40.25
CA ASN A 26 -10.16 -21.51 -39.67
C ASN A 26 -9.86 -22.92 -40.22
N ALA A 27 -8.61 -23.14 -40.60
CA ALA A 27 -7.94 -24.44 -40.61
C ALA A 27 -6.48 -24.22 -40.21
N ALA A 28 -5.88 -25.21 -39.52
CA ALA A 28 -4.48 -25.18 -39.14
C ALA A 28 -3.73 -26.26 -39.93
N GLU A 29 -2.46 -26.03 -40.25
CA GLU A 29 -1.59 -27.09 -40.76
C GLU A 29 -0.15 -26.90 -40.27
N GLN A 30 0.60 -28.01 -40.27
CA GLN A 30 1.92 -28.14 -39.66
C GLN A 30 3.01 -28.08 -40.74
N HIS A 31 4.21 -27.56 -40.43
CA HIS A 31 5.41 -28.00 -41.14
C HIS A 31 6.66 -28.04 -40.25
N THR A 32 7.37 -29.16 -40.33
CA THR A 32 8.69 -29.43 -39.74
C THR A 32 9.83 -29.00 -40.68
N PRO A 33 11.08 -28.87 -40.18
CA PRO A 33 12.10 -28.03 -40.83
C PRO A 33 12.95 -28.72 -41.91
N MET A 34 13.48 -27.92 -42.83
CA MET A 34 14.59 -28.30 -43.73
C MET A 34 15.95 -27.80 -43.22
N LYS A 35 17.02 -28.45 -43.69
CA LYS A 35 18.41 -28.26 -43.22
C LYS A 35 19.24 -27.35 -44.12
N ALA A 36 20.25 -26.77 -43.48
CA ALA A 36 21.48 -26.16 -43.99
C ALA A 36 21.91 -26.43 -45.46
N HIS A 37 22.41 -25.36 -46.08
CA HIS A 37 23.56 -25.41 -47.00
C HIS A 37 24.71 -24.56 -46.44
N ALA A 38 25.95 -24.99 -46.67
CA ALA A 38 27.16 -24.27 -46.26
C ALA A 38 28.27 -24.47 -47.29
N VAL A 39 28.71 -23.38 -47.93
CA VAL A 39 29.83 -23.24 -48.88
C VAL A 39 30.25 -21.76 -48.88
N THR A 40 31.50 -21.29 -49.00
CA THR A 40 32.85 -21.75 -48.58
C THR A 40 33.74 -20.48 -48.58
N THR A 41 34.79 -20.44 -47.76
CA THR A 41 35.76 -19.31 -47.66
C THR A 41 36.76 -19.24 -48.82
N ILE A 42 37.07 -18.04 -49.34
CA ILE A 42 38.35 -17.74 -50.06
C ILE A 42 38.89 -16.35 -49.65
N ASP A 43 40.04 -16.38 -48.97
CA ASP A 43 41.21 -15.49 -48.93
C ASP A 43 41.21 -13.94 -48.82
N LYS A 44 42.41 -13.45 -48.48
CA LYS A 44 42.82 -12.06 -48.17
C LYS A 44 43.62 -11.44 -49.31
N ALA A 45 43.64 -10.10 -49.37
CA ALA A 45 44.79 -9.36 -49.90
C ALA A 45 44.95 -7.98 -49.21
N THR A 46 46.16 -7.70 -48.71
CA THR A 46 46.74 -6.33 -48.64
C THR A 46 47.25 -5.95 -50.04
N THR A 47 47.52 -4.71 -50.44
CA THR A 47 47.88 -3.45 -49.72
C THR A 47 47.25 -2.26 -50.54
N ASP A 48 47.49 -0.95 -50.40
CA ASP A 48 48.67 -0.17 -49.98
C ASP A 48 48.30 1.26 -49.52
N LYS A 49 49.30 2.08 -49.14
CA LYS A 49 49.19 3.47 -48.67
C LYS A 49 49.39 4.49 -49.80
N GLN A 50 48.89 5.72 -49.61
CA GLN A 50 49.67 6.93 -49.93
C GLN A 50 49.23 8.15 -49.09
N GLN A 51 50.18 9.06 -48.85
CA GLN A 51 50.01 10.33 -48.13
C GLN A 51 50.34 11.50 -49.07
N VAL A 52 49.67 12.66 -48.89
CA VAL A 52 50.08 13.96 -49.46
C VAL A 52 49.90 15.05 -48.36
N PRO A 53 50.75 16.10 -48.27
CA PRO A 53 51.09 16.77 -47.00
C PRO A 53 50.55 18.23 -46.86
N PRO A 54 50.82 18.96 -45.75
CA PRO A 54 50.27 20.30 -45.48
C PRO A 54 51.23 21.47 -45.79
N THR A 55 50.73 22.71 -45.71
CA THR A 55 51.49 23.97 -45.89
C THR A 55 51.07 25.09 -44.91
N LYS A 56 51.91 26.14 -44.83
CA LYS A 56 51.88 27.31 -43.92
C LYS A 56 51.72 28.61 -44.76
N GLU A 57 51.56 29.85 -44.30
CA GLU A 57 51.59 30.56 -42.99
C GLU A 57 50.86 31.93 -43.21
N ALA A 58 50.83 33.04 -42.42
CA ALA A 58 51.40 33.54 -41.16
C ALA A 58 50.56 34.74 -40.62
N ALA A 59 51.04 35.40 -39.55
CA ALA A 59 50.79 36.82 -39.16
C ALA A 59 49.39 37.21 -38.59
N HIS A 60 49.25 38.15 -37.62
CA HIS A 60 50.23 38.88 -36.77
C HIS A 60 49.56 39.25 -35.41
N GLN A 61 50.39 39.46 -34.37
CA GLN A 61 50.27 40.27 -33.11
C GLN A 61 48.97 41.05 -32.74
N SER A 62 48.64 41.41 -31.48
CA SER A 62 49.17 41.12 -30.11
C SER A 62 48.32 41.86 -29.03
N GLY A 63 48.29 41.42 -27.76
CA GLY A 63 47.78 42.24 -26.64
C GLY A 63 47.45 41.50 -25.34
N GLU A 64 48.24 41.80 -24.29
CA GLU A 64 48.04 41.77 -22.81
C GLU A 64 46.76 41.13 -22.19
N GLU A 65 46.84 40.24 -21.18
CA GLU A 65 47.19 40.45 -19.74
C GLU A 65 46.13 41.25 -18.93
N ALA A 66 45.77 40.94 -17.68
CA ALA A 66 46.25 39.91 -16.72
C ALA A 66 45.08 39.38 -15.82
N ALA A 67 45.41 38.55 -14.80
CA ALA A 67 44.44 37.85 -13.95
C ALA A 67 44.07 38.58 -12.63
N THR A 68 42.93 38.21 -12.01
CA THR A 68 42.79 38.10 -10.53
C THR A 68 41.54 37.27 -10.15
N ASN A 69 41.28 37.03 -8.86
CA ASN A 69 40.60 35.81 -8.37
C ASN A 69 39.90 36.00 -6.99
N VAL A 70 39.04 35.04 -6.59
CA VAL A 70 38.54 34.71 -5.22
C VAL A 70 37.37 35.51 -4.56
N SER A 71 36.56 34.77 -3.77
CA SER A 71 35.80 35.15 -2.52
C SER A 71 34.40 35.81 -2.52
N ALA A 72 33.36 34.96 -2.50
CA ALA A 72 32.35 34.70 -1.43
C ALA A 72 32.00 35.69 -0.27
N SER A 73 30.78 35.49 0.29
CA SER A 73 30.20 35.95 1.59
C SER A 73 29.71 37.43 1.69
N ALA A 74 28.73 37.83 2.53
CA ALA A 74 27.61 37.16 3.24
C ALA A 74 26.57 38.19 3.81
N GLN A 75 25.39 37.71 4.23
CA GLN A 75 24.38 38.22 5.21
C GLN A 75 24.11 39.74 5.46
N GLY A 76 22.81 40.10 5.56
CA GLY A 76 22.27 41.32 6.20
C GLY A 76 20.88 41.72 5.64
N THR A 77 19.74 41.39 6.27
CA THR A 77 19.02 42.05 7.39
C THR A 77 18.26 43.34 7.06
N ALA A 78 16.92 43.25 7.14
CA ALA A 78 15.84 44.23 7.40
C ALA A 78 16.06 45.76 7.26
N ASP A 79 15.08 46.45 6.65
CA ASP A 79 14.04 47.18 7.43
C ASP A 79 12.83 47.63 6.56
N GLU A 80 11.77 48.12 7.21
CA GLU A 80 10.50 48.58 6.59
C GLU A 80 10.55 50.02 6.04
N ILE A 81 9.58 50.41 5.20
CA ILE A 81 8.58 51.49 5.45
C ILE A 81 7.69 51.78 4.21
N ASN A 82 6.45 52.18 4.50
CA ASN A 82 5.36 52.81 3.69
C ASN A 82 5.76 53.57 2.37
N ASN A 83 4.88 53.82 1.37
CA ASN A 83 3.43 54.10 1.46
C ASN A 83 2.65 54.10 0.10
N LYS A 84 1.32 54.02 0.20
CA LYS A 84 0.23 54.60 -0.66
C LYS A 84 0.26 54.60 -2.22
N VAL A 85 -0.67 53.79 -2.76
CA VAL A 85 -1.89 54.21 -3.53
C VAL A 85 -1.78 55.17 -4.73
N THR A 86 -2.27 54.70 -5.89
CA THR A 86 -3.33 55.39 -6.69
C THR A 86 -4.06 54.39 -7.62
N SER A 87 -5.25 54.74 -8.11
CA SER A 87 -6.18 53.79 -8.76
C SER A 87 -7.18 54.47 -9.72
N ASN A 88 -7.56 53.79 -10.80
CA ASN A 88 -8.79 54.00 -11.59
C ASN A 88 -9.22 52.62 -12.18
N ALA A 89 -10.46 52.09 -12.21
CA ALA A 89 -11.83 52.44 -11.76
C ALA A 89 -12.85 52.51 -12.93
N PHE A 90 -13.87 51.63 -12.91
CA PHE A 90 -15.25 51.74 -13.48
C PHE A 90 -15.94 50.36 -13.26
N SER A 91 -16.87 50.19 -12.30
CA SER A 91 -18.35 50.28 -12.41
C SER A 91 -19.02 49.13 -13.22
N ASN A 92 -20.18 48.53 -12.93
CA ASN A 92 -21.25 48.73 -11.92
C ASN A 92 -22.21 47.48 -11.99
N LYS A 93 -23.06 47.06 -11.03
CA LYS A 93 -23.29 47.40 -9.60
C LYS A 93 -23.80 46.13 -8.81
N PRO A 94 -24.89 45.99 -7.99
CA PRO A 94 -24.93 44.94 -6.94
C PRO A 94 -26.18 44.02 -6.84
N SER A 95 -26.13 43.02 -5.95
CA SER A 95 -27.24 42.59 -5.06
C SER A 95 -26.66 42.20 -3.68
N THR A 96 -27.49 42.08 -2.64
CA THR A 96 -27.07 42.28 -1.24
C THR A 96 -26.92 41.02 -0.37
N ALA A 97 -25.96 41.09 0.57
CA ALA A 97 -25.87 40.26 1.78
C ALA A 97 -25.36 41.13 2.96
N VAL A 98 -25.70 40.77 4.21
CA VAL A 98 -25.29 41.46 5.45
C VAL A 98 -24.89 40.41 6.50
N SER A 99 -23.99 40.75 7.42
CA SER A 99 -23.19 39.78 8.18
C SER A 99 -22.86 40.19 9.63
N THR A 100 -22.71 39.16 10.49
CA THR A 100 -21.79 39.05 11.66
C THR A 100 -21.95 39.88 12.96
N THR A 101 -21.99 39.13 14.08
CA THR A 101 -21.32 39.37 15.41
C THR A 101 -21.85 40.48 16.35
N VAL A 102 -21.52 40.55 17.67
CA VAL A 102 -20.48 39.88 18.52
C VAL A 102 -20.91 39.69 20.00
N ASN A 103 -20.22 38.75 20.71
CA ASN A 103 -19.77 38.74 22.12
C ASN A 103 -20.69 38.59 23.38
N GLU A 104 -20.04 38.06 24.42
CA GLU A 104 -20.40 37.85 25.85
C GLU A 104 -19.98 39.09 26.72
N THR A 105 -20.09 39.21 28.06
CA THR A 105 -20.42 38.32 29.21
C THR A 105 -20.81 39.17 30.46
N ARG A 106 -21.28 38.53 31.56
CA ARG A 106 -21.31 39.02 32.99
C ARG A 106 -22.34 40.12 33.35
N ASP A 107 -22.86 40.25 34.59
CA ASP A 107 -22.75 39.43 35.83
C ASP A 107 -23.94 39.73 36.80
N ILE A 108 -24.24 38.81 37.76
CA ILE A 108 -24.85 39.01 39.12
C ILE A 108 -26.22 39.77 39.19
N ASP A 109 -27.31 39.29 39.85
CA ASP A 109 -27.45 38.86 41.25
C ASP A 109 -28.62 37.85 41.49
N THR A 110 -29.15 37.78 42.72
CA THR A 110 -29.81 36.61 43.34
C THR A 110 -31.13 36.92 44.07
N GLN A 111 -31.73 35.90 44.72
CA GLN A 111 -32.87 35.93 45.66
C GLN A 111 -34.29 36.16 45.07
N GLN A 112 -35.39 35.68 45.68
CA GLN A 112 -35.61 34.44 46.47
C GLN A 112 -37.11 34.05 46.34
N ALA A 113 -37.51 32.87 46.83
CA ALA A 113 -38.89 32.40 46.74
C ALA A 113 -39.74 32.78 47.97
N SER A 114 -41.02 33.08 47.75
CA SER A 114 -42.05 33.02 48.80
C SER A 114 -43.38 32.53 48.24
N THR A 115 -44.06 31.65 48.98
CA THR A 115 -45.39 31.13 48.63
C THR A 115 -46.50 32.02 49.19
N GLN A 116 -47.59 32.17 48.45
CA GLN A 116 -48.91 32.33 49.05
C GLN A 116 -50.01 31.76 48.16
N LYS A 117 -51.13 31.43 48.79
CA LYS A 117 -52.22 30.59 48.27
C LYS A 117 -53.53 31.25 48.67
N LEU A 118 -54.41 31.56 47.72
CA LEU A 118 -55.83 31.74 48.02
C LEU A 118 -56.71 31.49 46.78
N THR A 119 -57.95 31.10 47.07
CA THR A 119 -58.98 30.61 46.15
C THR A 119 -59.70 31.72 45.40
N HIS A 120 -60.20 31.43 44.20
CA HIS A 120 -61.50 31.97 43.77
C HIS A 120 -62.29 30.95 42.94
N THR A 121 -63.57 30.78 43.28
CA THR A 121 -64.52 29.87 42.61
C THR A 121 -65.25 30.61 41.50
N ALA A 122 -65.39 30.01 40.31
CA ALA A 122 -66.18 30.55 39.21
C ALA A 122 -67.13 29.48 38.65
N THR A 123 -68.44 29.65 38.86
CA THR A 123 -69.48 28.71 38.46
C THR A 123 -69.95 28.98 37.03
N PHE A 124 -69.80 28.00 36.12
CA PHE A 124 -70.39 28.07 34.78
C PHE A 124 -71.56 27.10 34.62
N LYS A 125 -72.61 27.56 33.94
CA LYS A 125 -73.87 26.82 33.77
C LYS A 125 -73.72 25.73 32.72
N LEU A 126 -74.31 24.55 32.97
CA LEU A 126 -74.46 23.51 31.94
C LEU A 126 -75.52 23.93 30.92
N SER A 127 -75.23 23.69 29.64
CA SER A 127 -76.21 23.64 28.56
C SER A 127 -76.16 22.26 27.91
N ASN A 128 -77.29 21.55 27.86
CA ASN A 128 -77.32 20.17 27.36
C ASN A 128 -76.95 20.09 25.87
N ALA A 129 -75.88 19.34 25.56
CA ALA A 129 -75.52 18.92 24.21
C ALA A 129 -75.28 17.40 24.18
N LYS A 130 -75.94 16.76 23.22
CA LYS A 130 -76.05 15.30 22.98
C LYS A 130 -74.85 14.45 23.42
N THR A 131 -75.13 13.38 24.16
CA THR A 131 -74.18 12.31 24.48
C THR A 131 -73.73 11.57 23.21
N ALA A 132 -72.57 11.95 22.67
CA ALA A 132 -71.85 11.13 21.72
C ALA A 132 -71.19 9.95 22.46
N SER A 133 -71.40 8.73 21.98
CA SER A 133 -70.71 7.55 22.53
C SER A 133 -69.22 7.67 22.22
N LEU A 134 -68.41 7.97 23.25
CA LEU A 134 -66.96 7.87 23.18
C LEU A 134 -66.56 6.39 23.25
N SER A 135 -66.69 5.70 22.11
CA SER A 135 -66.00 4.43 21.87
C SER A 135 -64.53 4.60 22.27
N PRO A 136 -63.98 3.75 23.16
CA PRO A 136 -62.60 3.91 23.59
C PRO A 136 -61.69 3.79 22.36
N ARG A 137 -61.01 4.89 22.01
CA ARG A 137 -59.87 4.83 21.10
C ARG A 137 -58.84 3.94 21.75
N MET A 138 -58.82 2.66 21.38
CA MET A 138 -57.70 1.79 21.67
C MET A 138 -56.47 2.47 21.07
N PHE A 139 -55.58 2.93 21.94
CA PHE A 139 -54.19 3.15 21.55
C PHE A 139 -53.66 1.78 21.17
N ALA A 140 -53.77 1.44 19.90
CA ALA A 140 -53.05 0.33 19.31
C ALA A 140 -51.57 0.66 19.52
N ALA A 141 -50.98 0.06 20.55
CA ALA A 141 -49.56 0.15 20.80
C ALA A 141 -48.88 -0.50 19.59
N ASN A 142 -48.38 0.32 18.66
CA ASN A 142 -47.65 -0.15 17.50
C ASN A 142 -46.48 -0.98 18.00
N ALA A 143 -46.63 -2.30 17.97
CA ALA A 143 -45.59 -3.21 18.42
C ALA A 143 -44.33 -2.87 17.62
N PRO A 144 -43.21 -2.51 18.29
CA PRO A 144 -42.09 -1.89 17.61
C PRO A 144 -41.59 -2.83 16.53
N GLN A 145 -41.66 -2.37 15.27
CA GLN A 145 -41.27 -3.18 14.12
C GLN A 145 -39.75 -3.27 14.08
N THR A 146 -39.25 -4.47 13.81
CA THR A 146 -37.82 -4.67 13.56
C THR A 146 -37.49 -4.11 12.18
N THR A 147 -36.62 -3.11 12.11
CA THR A 147 -36.17 -2.50 10.85
C THR A 147 -34.80 -3.05 10.45
N THR A 148 -34.55 -3.16 9.15
CA THR A 148 -33.25 -3.59 8.59
C THR A 148 -32.46 -2.38 8.12
N HIS A 149 -31.26 -2.21 8.65
CA HIS A 149 -30.36 -1.08 8.39
C HIS A 149 -29.12 -1.52 7.61
N LYS A 150 -28.44 -0.57 6.97
CA LYS A 150 -27.27 -0.82 6.12
C LYS A 150 -26.14 0.17 6.39
N ILE A 151 -24.92 -0.35 6.53
CA ILE A 151 -23.68 0.42 6.45
C ILE A 151 -22.96 -0.06 5.18
N LEU A 152 -22.52 0.87 4.33
CA LEU A 152 -21.51 0.58 3.32
C LEU A 152 -20.14 1.06 3.81
N HIS A 153 -19.07 0.37 3.42
CA HIS A 153 -17.72 0.78 3.74
C HIS A 153 -16.67 0.41 2.70
N THR A 154 -15.52 1.06 2.81
CA THR A 154 -14.30 0.84 2.04
C THR A 154 -13.09 0.87 2.97
N ASN A 155 -11.95 0.38 2.48
CA ASN A 155 -10.64 0.52 3.10
C ASN A 155 -9.56 0.41 2.01
N ASP A 156 -8.40 1.02 2.24
CA ASP A 156 -7.20 0.89 1.40
C ASP A 156 -7.48 1.21 -0.09
N ILE A 157 -8.26 2.28 -0.34
CA ILE A 157 -8.64 2.73 -1.69
C ILE A 157 -7.40 3.15 -2.48
N HIS A 158 -6.33 3.60 -1.83
CA HIS A 158 -5.03 3.91 -2.42
C HIS A 158 -5.07 4.71 -3.74
N GLY A 159 -5.82 5.80 -3.79
CA GLY A 159 -5.90 6.66 -4.97
C GLY A 159 -6.63 6.06 -6.18
N ARG A 160 -7.36 4.94 -6.05
CA ARG A 160 -8.15 4.31 -7.13
C ARG A 160 -9.42 5.11 -7.45
N LEU A 161 -9.22 6.25 -8.11
CA LEU A 161 -10.27 7.14 -8.59
C LEU A 161 -11.10 6.52 -9.73
N ALA A 162 -10.43 6.05 -10.78
CA ALA A 162 -11.05 5.51 -11.99
C ALA A 162 -11.41 4.02 -11.86
N GLU A 163 -12.26 3.53 -12.77
CA GLU A 163 -12.56 2.10 -12.93
C GLU A 163 -11.43 1.39 -13.69
N GLU A 164 -11.00 0.22 -13.20
CA GLU A 164 -10.24 -0.76 -13.98
C GLU A 164 -11.15 -1.96 -14.22
N LYS A 165 -11.59 -2.19 -15.47
CA LYS A 165 -12.64 -3.18 -15.74
C LYS A 165 -12.25 -4.57 -15.21
N GLY A 166 -13.09 -5.12 -14.32
CA GLY A 166 -12.88 -6.42 -13.69
C GLY A 166 -11.83 -6.46 -12.57
N ARG A 167 -11.31 -5.30 -12.12
CA ARG A 167 -10.28 -5.18 -11.08
C ARG A 167 -10.55 -4.12 -10.00
N VAL A 168 -11.03 -2.94 -10.40
CA VAL A 168 -11.24 -1.77 -9.53
C VAL A 168 -12.60 -1.16 -9.88
N ILE A 169 -13.46 -0.96 -8.88
CA ILE A 169 -14.82 -0.45 -9.10
C ILE A 169 -14.81 1.03 -9.53
N GLY A 170 -13.93 1.84 -8.95
CA GLY A 170 -13.81 3.29 -9.20
C GLY A 170 -14.85 4.13 -8.47
N MET A 171 -14.46 5.34 -8.06
CA MET A 171 -15.24 6.22 -7.17
C MET A 171 -16.58 6.66 -7.80
N ALA A 172 -16.61 6.87 -9.12
CA ALA A 172 -17.84 7.21 -9.84
C ALA A 172 -18.88 6.08 -9.81
N LYS A 173 -18.45 4.81 -9.87
CA LYS A 173 -19.35 3.65 -9.80
C LYS A 173 -19.76 3.34 -8.36
N LEU A 174 -18.83 3.47 -7.40
CA LEU A 174 -19.13 3.44 -5.97
C LEU A 174 -20.25 4.43 -5.60
N LYS A 175 -20.23 5.65 -6.13
CA LYS A 175 -21.31 6.62 -5.91
C LYS A 175 -22.67 6.07 -6.36
N THR A 176 -22.77 5.51 -7.57
CA THR A 176 -24.02 4.89 -8.05
C THR A 176 -24.47 3.73 -7.15
N VAL A 177 -23.55 2.88 -6.71
CA VAL A 177 -23.87 1.75 -5.79
C VAL A 177 -24.42 2.28 -4.46
N LYS A 178 -23.84 3.34 -3.89
CA LYS A 178 -24.35 4.00 -2.69
C LYS A 178 -25.74 4.63 -2.89
N GLU A 179 -25.97 5.26 -4.04
CA GLU A 179 -27.27 5.84 -4.43
C GLU A 179 -28.36 4.75 -4.63
N GLN A 180 -27.97 3.55 -5.06
CA GLN A 180 -28.85 2.38 -5.20
C GLN A 180 -29.13 1.67 -3.86
N GLU A 181 -28.09 1.37 -3.07
CA GLU A 181 -28.19 0.67 -1.80
C GLU A 181 -28.78 1.53 -0.67
N LYS A 182 -28.61 2.86 -0.71
CA LYS A 182 -29.17 3.81 0.27
C LYS A 182 -28.85 3.43 1.73
N PRO A 183 -27.56 3.27 2.10
CA PRO A 183 -27.19 2.95 3.47
C PRO A 183 -27.45 4.12 4.42
N ASP A 184 -27.56 3.81 5.71
CA ASP A 184 -27.56 4.75 6.82
C ASP A 184 -26.25 5.54 6.89
N LEU A 185 -25.12 4.84 6.68
CA LEU A 185 -23.75 5.36 6.71
C LEU A 185 -22.90 4.86 5.54
N MET A 186 -21.99 5.71 5.06
CA MET A 186 -20.85 5.34 4.21
C MET A 186 -19.54 5.68 4.92
N LEU A 187 -18.68 4.68 5.14
CA LEU A 187 -17.48 4.82 5.98
C LEU A 187 -16.20 4.36 5.26
N ASP A 188 -15.06 4.96 5.60
CA ASP A 188 -13.76 4.47 5.13
C ASP A 188 -12.82 4.13 6.30
N ALA A 189 -12.06 3.04 6.17
CA ALA A 189 -11.14 2.57 7.21
C ALA A 189 -9.67 3.04 7.04
N GLY A 190 -9.38 3.96 6.13
CA GLY A 190 -8.05 4.57 5.96
C GLY A 190 -7.28 4.06 4.73
N ASP A 191 -6.14 4.70 4.49
CA ASP A 191 -5.27 4.59 3.32
C ASP A 191 -5.99 4.85 1.99
N ALA A 192 -6.76 5.95 1.96
CA ALA A 192 -7.50 6.35 0.77
C ALA A 192 -6.65 7.17 -0.21
N PHE A 193 -5.75 8.02 0.28
CA PHE A 193 -5.15 9.08 -0.54
C PHE A 193 -3.95 8.66 -1.41
N GLN A 194 -3.04 7.82 -0.91
CA GLN A 194 -1.78 7.47 -1.60
C GLN A 194 -1.93 6.19 -2.42
N GLY A 195 -1.52 6.20 -3.70
CA GLY A 195 -1.23 4.94 -4.40
C GLY A 195 -1.15 4.95 -5.92
N LEU A 196 -1.77 5.93 -6.59
CA LEU A 196 -1.78 6.05 -8.06
C LEU A 196 -1.44 7.48 -8.52
N PRO A 197 -0.89 7.66 -9.75
CA PRO A 197 -0.38 8.94 -10.24
C PRO A 197 -1.28 10.15 -9.99
N LEU A 198 -2.56 10.06 -10.33
CA LEU A 198 -3.51 11.17 -10.25
C LEU A 198 -3.76 11.65 -8.81
N SER A 199 -3.81 10.72 -7.86
CA SER A 199 -3.96 11.04 -6.44
C SER A 199 -2.63 11.49 -5.83
N ASN A 200 -1.50 10.89 -6.24
CA ASN A 200 -0.18 11.22 -5.71
C ASN A 200 0.32 12.60 -6.18
N GLN A 201 0.12 12.95 -7.45
CA GLN A 201 0.44 14.28 -7.99
C GLN A 201 -0.35 15.37 -7.29
N SER A 202 -1.64 15.13 -7.04
CA SER A 202 -2.51 16.04 -6.29
C SER A 202 -2.35 15.92 -4.77
N LYS A 203 -1.42 15.09 -4.28
CA LYS A 203 -1.17 14.82 -2.85
C LYS A 203 -2.45 14.54 -2.06
N GLY A 204 -3.32 13.70 -2.62
CA GLY A 204 -4.62 13.29 -2.09
C GLY A 204 -5.80 14.19 -2.47
N GLU A 205 -5.58 15.38 -3.04
CA GLU A 205 -6.64 16.40 -3.17
C GLU A 205 -7.75 16.02 -4.15
N GLU A 206 -7.47 15.30 -5.24
CA GLU A 206 -8.54 14.79 -6.12
C GLU A 206 -9.32 13.63 -5.48
N MET A 207 -8.68 12.84 -4.62
CA MET A 207 -9.36 11.79 -3.85
C MET A 207 -10.25 12.39 -2.76
N ALA A 208 -9.80 13.43 -2.03
CA ALA A 208 -10.64 14.15 -1.08
C ALA A 208 -11.92 14.68 -1.74
N LYS A 209 -11.81 15.35 -2.90
CA LYS A 209 -12.98 15.78 -3.68
C LYS A 209 -13.86 14.61 -4.13
N ALA A 210 -13.29 13.48 -4.52
CA ALA A 210 -14.05 12.30 -4.94
C ALA A 210 -14.79 11.64 -3.76
N MET A 211 -14.20 11.61 -2.56
CA MET A 211 -14.86 11.13 -1.35
C MET A 211 -16.01 12.06 -0.93
N ASN A 212 -15.81 13.39 -0.95
CA ASN A 212 -16.91 14.34 -0.74
C ASN A 212 -18.05 14.12 -1.77
N ALA A 213 -17.71 13.93 -3.05
CA ALA A 213 -18.68 13.67 -4.09
C ALA A 213 -19.46 12.35 -3.89
N VAL A 214 -18.82 11.29 -3.37
CA VAL A 214 -19.52 10.06 -2.91
C VAL A 214 -20.38 10.35 -1.67
N GLY A 215 -19.90 11.22 -0.76
CA GLY A 215 -20.55 11.64 0.47
C GLY A 215 -20.41 10.60 1.58
N TYR A 216 -19.19 10.42 2.09
CA TYR A 216 -18.91 9.64 3.30
C TYR A 216 -19.39 10.36 4.56
N ASP A 217 -19.61 9.60 5.64
CA ASP A 217 -20.01 10.11 6.95
C ASP A 217 -18.83 10.21 7.95
N ALA A 218 -17.78 9.41 7.77
CA ALA A 218 -16.50 9.49 8.49
C ALA A 218 -15.42 8.63 7.81
N MET A 219 -14.14 8.91 8.12
CA MET A 219 -12.97 8.12 7.70
C MET A 219 -11.99 7.92 8.86
N ALA A 220 -11.34 6.75 8.95
CA ALA A 220 -10.22 6.53 9.86
C ALA A 220 -8.91 7.09 9.27
N VAL A 221 -8.01 7.60 10.10
CA VAL A 221 -6.65 7.95 9.65
C VAL A 221 -5.81 6.67 9.57
N GLY A 222 -5.34 6.30 8.38
CA GLY A 222 -4.40 5.19 8.15
C GLY A 222 -2.92 5.57 8.28
N ASN A 223 -2.02 4.74 7.76
CA ASN A 223 -0.57 5.03 7.75
C ASN A 223 -0.13 5.82 6.52
N HIS A 224 -0.63 5.48 5.32
CA HIS A 224 -0.24 6.19 4.10
C HIS A 224 -0.93 7.55 3.94
N GLU A 225 -1.91 7.87 4.81
CA GLU A 225 -2.36 9.25 5.05
C GLU A 225 -1.21 10.22 5.41
N PHE A 226 -0.13 9.73 6.03
CA PHE A 226 1.03 10.55 6.44
C PHE A 226 2.10 10.70 5.35
N ASP A 227 2.02 10.00 4.22
CA ASP A 227 3.08 9.96 3.19
C ASP A 227 3.35 11.32 2.53
N PHE A 228 2.32 12.16 2.40
CA PHE A 228 2.45 13.54 1.91
C PHE A 228 2.84 14.54 3.01
N GLY A 229 3.08 14.04 4.23
CA GLY A 229 3.45 14.79 5.44
C GLY A 229 2.25 15.32 6.22
N TYR A 230 2.38 15.37 7.56
CA TYR A 230 1.35 15.83 8.50
C TYR A 230 0.63 17.13 8.08
N ASN A 231 1.36 18.12 7.55
CA ASN A 231 0.76 19.39 7.12
C ASN A 231 -0.20 19.22 5.92
N GLN A 232 0.10 18.33 4.97
CA GLN A 232 -0.82 18.01 3.88
C GLN A 232 -2.00 17.20 4.40
N LEU A 233 -1.78 16.26 5.33
CA LEU A 233 -2.88 15.49 5.96
C LEU A 233 -3.89 16.41 6.67
N LYS A 234 -3.42 17.42 7.42
CA LYS A 234 -4.30 18.44 8.03
C LYS A 234 -4.96 19.38 6.99
N LYS A 235 -4.35 19.58 5.80
CA LYS A 235 -5.02 20.26 4.67
C LYS A 235 -6.15 19.40 4.10
N LEU A 236 -5.90 18.11 3.87
CA LEU A 236 -6.88 17.16 3.33
C LEU A 236 -8.08 17.02 4.27
N GLU A 237 -7.86 16.88 5.58
CA GLU A 237 -8.93 16.90 6.60
C GLU A 237 -9.78 18.19 6.52
N GLY A 238 -9.16 19.35 6.27
CA GLY A 238 -9.86 20.62 6.06
C GLY A 238 -10.54 20.77 4.70
N MET A 239 -10.37 19.82 3.78
CA MET A 239 -11.07 19.72 2.50
C MET A 239 -12.20 18.68 2.52
N LEU A 240 -12.31 17.84 3.54
CA LEU A 240 -13.36 16.82 3.64
C LEU A 240 -14.64 17.39 4.26
N ASP A 241 -15.79 17.03 3.68
CA ASP A 241 -17.11 17.38 4.22
C ASP A 241 -17.49 16.52 5.46
N PHE A 242 -16.62 15.59 5.86
CA PHE A 242 -16.80 14.61 6.93
C PHE A 242 -15.52 14.44 7.76
N PRO A 243 -15.61 14.04 9.04
CA PRO A 243 -14.44 14.02 9.92
C PRO A 243 -13.49 12.83 9.64
N MET A 244 -12.19 13.13 9.67
CA MET A 244 -11.15 12.12 9.90
C MET A 244 -11.06 11.81 11.41
N LEU A 245 -10.99 10.53 11.76
CA LEU A 245 -11.05 10.06 13.14
C LEU A 245 -9.80 9.27 13.55
N SER A 246 -9.29 9.53 14.75
CA SER A 246 -8.31 8.66 15.43
C SER A 246 -8.25 8.88 16.94
N THR A 247 -8.38 7.78 17.70
CA THR A 247 -8.29 7.75 19.17
C THR A 247 -6.85 7.68 19.70
N ASN A 248 -5.85 7.30 18.90
CA ASN A 248 -4.50 7.06 19.39
C ASN A 248 -3.39 7.90 18.75
N VAL A 249 -3.69 8.75 17.75
CA VAL A 249 -2.70 9.69 17.18
C VAL A 249 -2.65 11.00 17.96
N TYR A 250 -1.44 11.36 18.39
CA TYR A 250 -1.11 12.62 19.06
C TYR A 250 0.00 13.35 18.30
N LYS A 251 -0.02 14.67 18.26
CA LYS A 251 1.05 15.55 17.78
C LYS A 251 1.52 16.41 18.94
N ASP A 252 2.81 16.33 19.27
CA ASP A 252 3.45 17.11 20.34
C ASP A 252 2.68 17.03 21.68
N GLY A 253 2.27 15.81 22.05
CA GLY A 253 1.51 15.50 23.27
C GLY A 253 0.00 15.79 23.22
N LYS A 254 -0.51 16.52 22.22
CA LYS A 254 -1.94 16.83 22.03
C LYS A 254 -2.58 15.87 21.03
N ARG A 255 -3.86 15.53 21.20
CA ARG A 255 -4.58 14.67 20.24
C ARG A 255 -4.65 15.35 18.87
N ALA A 256 -4.30 14.63 17.80
CA ALA A 256 -4.18 15.22 16.46
C ALA A 256 -5.51 15.32 15.68
N PHE A 257 -6.45 14.40 15.95
CA PHE A 257 -7.74 14.26 15.24
C PHE A 257 -8.90 14.13 16.22
N LYS A 258 -10.14 14.14 15.73
CA LYS A 258 -11.31 13.80 16.58
C LYS A 258 -11.25 12.31 16.94
N PRO A 259 -11.51 11.90 18.20
CA PRO A 259 -11.49 10.49 18.58
C PRO A 259 -12.71 9.73 18.03
N SER A 260 -13.87 10.41 17.99
CA SER A 260 -15.14 9.87 17.52
C SER A 260 -16.03 10.97 16.91
N THR A 261 -17.13 10.54 16.29
CA THR A 261 -18.31 11.36 16.02
C THR A 261 -19.57 10.57 16.36
N ILE A 262 -20.68 11.26 16.61
CA ILE A 262 -22.00 10.65 16.78
C ILE A 262 -22.90 11.10 15.63
N VAL A 263 -23.44 10.14 14.89
CA VAL A 263 -24.29 10.40 13.72
C VAL A 263 -25.65 9.74 13.94
N THR A 264 -26.73 10.52 13.80
CA THR A 264 -28.11 10.01 13.95
C THR A 264 -28.75 9.83 12.58
N LYS A 265 -29.08 8.58 12.21
CA LYS A 265 -29.73 8.23 10.93
C LYS A 265 -30.83 7.21 11.21
N ASN A 266 -31.98 7.34 10.55
CA ASN A 266 -33.11 6.39 10.60
C ASN A 266 -33.54 5.93 12.03
N GLY A 267 -33.39 6.79 13.05
CA GLY A 267 -33.73 6.48 14.44
C GLY A 267 -32.64 5.77 15.26
N ILE A 268 -31.41 5.66 14.73
CA ILE A 268 -30.24 5.07 15.39
C ILE A 268 -29.16 6.13 15.59
N ARG A 269 -28.59 6.21 16.80
CA ARG A 269 -27.39 7.01 17.10
C ARG A 269 -26.15 6.13 16.99
N TYR A 270 -25.36 6.33 15.94
CA TYR A 270 -24.12 5.58 15.70
C TYR A 270 -22.94 6.26 16.39
N GLY A 271 -22.26 5.56 17.29
CA GLY A 271 -20.97 5.97 17.83
C GLY A 271 -19.83 5.54 16.93
N ILE A 272 -19.35 6.45 16.07
CA ILE A 272 -18.30 6.15 15.09
C ILE A 272 -16.95 6.55 15.68
N ILE A 273 -16.02 5.61 15.83
CA ILE A 273 -14.74 5.79 16.53
C ILE A 273 -13.58 5.42 15.61
N GLY A 274 -12.56 6.27 15.51
CA GLY A 274 -11.38 6.00 14.68
C GLY A 274 -10.19 5.42 15.45
N VAL A 275 -9.33 4.62 14.81
CA VAL A 275 -8.04 4.19 15.39
C VAL A 275 -7.02 3.83 14.30
N THR A 276 -5.75 4.17 14.53
CA THR A 276 -4.65 4.08 13.54
C THR A 276 -3.59 3.08 13.99
N THR A 277 -2.97 2.31 13.10
CA THR A 277 -1.92 1.35 13.49
C THR A 277 -0.70 2.07 14.08
N PRO A 278 -0.16 1.62 15.23
CA PRO A 278 1.13 2.12 15.71
C PRO A 278 2.32 1.73 14.81
N GLU A 279 2.11 0.82 13.85
CA GLU A 279 3.09 0.51 12.80
C GLU A 279 3.40 1.71 11.89
N THR A 280 2.58 2.77 11.82
CA THR A 280 2.89 3.95 10.99
C THR A 280 4.32 4.47 11.21
N LYS A 281 4.85 4.35 12.44
CA LYS A 281 6.24 4.65 12.83
C LYS A 281 7.32 3.98 11.96
N THR A 282 7.00 2.90 11.26
CA THR A 282 7.90 2.14 10.38
C THR A 282 7.37 1.94 8.96
N LYS A 283 6.14 2.38 8.64
CA LYS A 283 5.52 2.24 7.30
C LYS A 283 5.51 3.52 6.46
N THR A 284 5.68 4.69 7.08
CA THR A 284 5.79 6.00 6.38
C THR A 284 7.14 6.67 6.65
N ARG A 285 7.42 7.80 5.97
CA ARG A 285 8.67 8.55 6.09
C ARG A 285 8.79 9.22 7.47
N PRO A 286 9.92 9.11 8.21
CA PRO A 286 10.11 9.73 9.53
C PRO A 286 9.82 11.23 9.57
N GLU A 287 10.08 11.93 8.48
CA GLU A 287 9.86 13.38 8.31
C GLU A 287 8.36 13.72 8.35
N GLY A 288 7.52 12.86 7.75
CA GLY A 288 6.07 13.04 7.69
C GLY A 288 5.38 12.89 9.04
N ILE A 289 6.01 12.16 9.97
CA ILE A 289 5.52 11.87 11.33
C ILE A 289 6.37 12.53 12.43
N LYS A 290 7.16 13.57 12.12
CA LYS A 290 8.02 14.25 13.11
C LYS A 290 7.21 14.84 14.28
N GLY A 291 7.38 14.26 15.48
CA GLY A 291 6.64 14.62 16.68
C GLY A 291 5.21 14.05 16.74
N VAL A 292 4.89 13.06 15.90
CA VAL A 292 3.64 12.29 15.97
C VAL A 292 3.88 11.05 16.84
N GLU A 293 2.98 10.84 17.79
CA GLU A 293 2.95 9.71 18.70
C GLU A 293 1.71 8.85 18.41
N PHE A 294 1.90 7.54 18.26
CA PHE A 294 0.83 6.55 18.13
C PHE A 294 0.78 5.72 19.42
N ARG A 295 -0.35 5.78 20.13
CA ARG A 295 -0.61 5.09 21.42
C ARG A 295 -1.32 3.76 21.23
N ASP A 296 -1.53 3.03 22.33
CA ASP A 296 -2.21 1.73 22.31
C ASP A 296 -3.65 1.81 21.75
N PRO A 297 -3.99 1.01 20.71
CA PRO A 297 -5.31 1.03 20.09
C PRO A 297 -6.46 0.58 21.00
N LEU A 298 -6.25 -0.46 21.81
CA LEU A 298 -7.31 -1.05 22.64
C LEU A 298 -7.66 -0.10 23.79
N GLN A 299 -6.66 0.44 24.47
CA GLN A 299 -6.85 1.41 25.54
C GLN A 299 -7.54 2.68 25.04
N SER A 300 -7.15 3.18 23.86
CA SER A 300 -7.71 4.43 23.32
C SER A 300 -9.16 4.28 22.85
N VAL A 301 -9.48 3.19 22.16
CA VAL A 301 -10.86 2.89 21.71
C VAL A 301 -11.75 2.59 22.91
N THR A 302 -11.31 1.78 23.88
CA THR A 302 -12.10 1.46 25.08
C THR A 302 -12.44 2.72 25.88
N ALA A 303 -11.46 3.62 26.08
CA ALA A 303 -11.69 4.87 26.79
C ALA A 303 -12.72 5.77 26.09
N GLU A 304 -12.66 5.89 24.76
CA GLU A 304 -13.61 6.69 23.98
C GLU A 304 -15.00 6.05 23.93
N MET A 305 -15.10 4.72 23.79
CA MET A 305 -16.37 3.99 23.87
C MET A 305 -17.07 4.22 25.21
N MET A 306 -16.33 4.13 26.32
CA MET A 306 -16.86 4.40 27.65
C MET A 306 -17.29 5.87 27.81
N ARG A 307 -16.58 6.82 27.19
CA ARG A 307 -16.90 8.25 27.21
C ARG A 307 -18.25 8.56 26.56
N ILE A 308 -18.56 7.97 25.41
CA ILE A 308 -19.80 8.23 24.65
C ILE A 308 -20.92 7.20 24.88
N TYR A 309 -20.73 6.26 25.81
CA TYR A 309 -21.57 5.06 25.94
C TYR A 309 -23.07 5.34 26.12
N LYS A 310 -23.45 6.46 26.75
CA LYS A 310 -24.86 6.84 26.98
C LYS A 310 -25.51 7.46 25.74
N ASP A 311 -24.71 8.03 24.85
CA ASP A 311 -25.13 8.96 23.81
C ASP A 311 -25.39 8.26 22.45
N VAL A 312 -25.04 6.98 22.38
CA VAL A 312 -25.11 6.12 21.18
C VAL A 312 -26.02 4.91 21.42
N ASP A 313 -26.50 4.26 20.37
CA ASP A 313 -27.26 3.00 20.45
C ASP A 313 -26.41 1.79 20.02
N THR A 314 -25.49 2.00 19.07
CA THR A 314 -24.52 1.01 18.60
C THR A 314 -23.16 1.65 18.31
N PHE A 315 -22.09 0.88 18.38
CA PHE A 315 -20.73 1.32 18.05
C PHE A 315 -20.28 0.84 16.67
N VAL A 316 -19.59 1.71 15.95
CA VAL A 316 -18.85 1.38 14.74
C VAL A 316 -17.42 1.87 14.91
N VAL A 317 -16.46 0.96 15.02
CA VAL A 317 -15.05 1.31 15.08
C VAL A 317 -14.49 1.20 13.67
N ILE A 318 -14.07 2.33 13.10
CA ILE A 318 -13.32 2.36 11.85
C ILE A 318 -11.83 2.33 12.19
N SER A 319 -11.18 1.21 11.90
CA SER A 319 -9.81 0.90 12.31
C SER A 319 -8.90 0.76 11.10
N HIS A 320 -7.69 1.27 11.22
CA HIS A 320 -6.61 0.99 10.28
C HIS A 320 -5.54 0.18 11.01
N LEU A 321 -5.88 -1.06 11.39
CA LEU A 321 -5.08 -1.91 12.28
C LEU A 321 -4.63 -3.21 11.63
N GLY A 322 -5.48 -3.80 10.79
CA GLY A 322 -5.18 -5.03 10.07
C GLY A 322 -5.16 -6.29 10.93
N ILE A 323 -5.05 -7.43 10.26
CA ILE A 323 -5.03 -8.78 10.86
C ILE A 323 -3.92 -9.66 10.26
N ASP A 324 -2.85 -9.06 9.76
CA ASP A 324 -1.69 -9.78 9.23
C ASP A 324 -0.88 -10.45 10.37
N PRO A 325 -0.34 -11.67 10.19
CA PRO A 325 0.49 -12.34 11.21
C PRO A 325 1.80 -11.62 11.57
N SER A 326 2.27 -10.67 10.75
CA SER A 326 3.46 -9.85 11.05
C SER A 326 3.17 -8.60 11.87
N THR A 327 1.92 -8.13 11.91
CA THR A 327 1.48 -7.06 12.82
C THR A 327 1.42 -7.59 14.25
N GLN A 328 1.97 -6.84 15.21
CA GLN A 328 1.94 -7.18 16.64
C GLN A 328 0.51 -7.47 17.11
N GLU A 329 0.28 -8.57 17.85
CA GLU A 329 -1.07 -9.05 18.17
C GLU A 329 -1.97 -7.97 18.79
N THR A 330 -1.44 -7.23 19.77
CA THR A 330 -2.17 -6.17 20.49
C THR A 330 -2.55 -4.96 19.62
N TRP A 331 -2.05 -4.87 18.39
CA TRP A 331 -2.33 -3.79 17.44
C TRP A 331 -3.24 -4.21 16.29
N ARG A 332 -3.79 -5.43 16.30
CA ARG A 332 -4.66 -5.96 15.23
C ARG A 332 -6.15 -5.69 15.46
N GLY A 333 -6.92 -5.61 14.36
CA GLY A 333 -8.38 -5.45 14.38
C GLY A 333 -9.14 -6.64 14.97
N ASP A 334 -8.64 -7.88 14.77
CA ASP A 334 -9.23 -9.09 15.35
C ASP A 334 -8.95 -9.25 16.85
N TYR A 335 -7.78 -8.81 17.31
CA TYR A 335 -7.50 -8.67 18.75
C TYR A 335 -8.40 -7.59 19.37
N LEU A 336 -8.51 -6.41 18.73
CA LEU A 336 -9.35 -5.30 19.20
C LEU A 336 -10.81 -5.73 19.37
N VAL A 337 -11.46 -6.27 18.34
CA VAL A 337 -12.86 -6.71 18.44
C VAL A 337 -13.03 -7.79 19.50
N LYS A 338 -12.12 -8.77 19.58
CA LYS A 338 -12.16 -9.87 20.56
C LYS A 338 -12.09 -9.35 22.00
N GLN A 339 -11.24 -8.37 22.30
CA GLN A 339 -11.15 -7.79 23.64
C GLN A 339 -12.36 -6.89 23.97
N LEU A 340 -12.81 -6.06 23.02
CA LEU A 340 -13.99 -5.20 23.25
C LEU A 340 -15.27 -6.03 23.47
N SER A 341 -15.48 -7.07 22.65
CA SER A 341 -16.64 -7.98 22.74
C SER A 341 -16.60 -8.92 23.97
N GLN A 342 -15.49 -8.92 24.72
CA GLN A 342 -15.33 -9.62 25.99
C GLN A 342 -15.42 -8.66 27.20
N ASN A 343 -15.40 -7.34 26.99
CA ASN A 343 -15.45 -6.36 28.06
C ASN A 343 -16.86 -6.34 28.71
N PRO A 344 -17.01 -6.68 30.00
CA PRO A 344 -18.32 -6.76 30.63
C PRO A 344 -19.04 -5.40 30.76
N GLN A 345 -18.35 -4.27 30.61
CA GLN A 345 -18.94 -2.93 30.66
C GLN A 345 -19.58 -2.49 29.32
N LEU A 346 -19.16 -3.09 28.20
CA LEU A 346 -19.68 -2.78 26.87
C LEU A 346 -20.79 -3.77 26.52
N LYS A 347 -22.07 -3.36 26.67
CA LYS A 347 -23.25 -4.20 26.33
C LYS A 347 -23.89 -3.85 24.98
N LYS A 348 -23.56 -2.69 24.41
CA LYS A 348 -24.03 -2.26 23.08
C LYS A 348 -23.19 -2.94 22.00
N ARG A 349 -23.82 -3.22 20.86
CA ARG A 349 -23.18 -3.92 19.75
C ARG A 349 -22.00 -3.14 19.18
N ILE A 350 -21.04 -3.88 18.67
CA ILE A 350 -19.81 -3.36 18.09
C ILE A 350 -19.66 -3.90 16.67
N THR A 351 -19.36 -3.01 15.74
CA THR A 351 -18.93 -3.38 14.38
C THR A 351 -17.56 -2.76 14.14
N VAL A 352 -16.52 -3.59 14.03
CA VAL A 352 -15.19 -3.15 13.63
C VAL A 352 -15.09 -3.27 12.10
N ILE A 353 -14.72 -2.16 11.47
CA ILE A 353 -14.51 -2.02 10.04
C ILE A 353 -13.03 -1.68 9.88
N ASP A 354 -12.24 -2.62 9.37
CA ASP A 354 -10.79 -2.58 9.42
C ASP A 354 -10.14 -2.35 8.04
N GLY A 355 -8.84 -2.08 8.00
CA GLY A 355 -8.01 -1.91 6.79
C GLY A 355 -6.60 -2.48 6.95
N HIS A 356 -5.59 -1.86 6.33
CA HIS A 356 -4.13 -2.11 6.48
C HIS A 356 -3.63 -3.45 5.94
N SER A 357 -4.21 -4.58 6.36
CA SER A 357 -3.74 -5.93 5.96
C SER A 357 -4.30 -6.43 4.62
N HIS A 358 -4.94 -5.56 3.84
CA HIS A 358 -5.49 -5.85 2.49
C HIS A 358 -6.33 -7.13 2.38
N THR A 359 -6.96 -7.55 3.49
CA THR A 359 -7.57 -8.86 3.69
C THR A 359 -9.03 -8.84 3.26
N VAL A 360 -9.42 -9.78 2.40
CA VAL A 360 -10.80 -9.92 1.91
C VAL A 360 -11.61 -10.79 2.88
N LEU A 361 -12.43 -10.18 3.74
CA LEU A 361 -13.32 -10.89 4.66
C LEU A 361 -14.73 -11.03 4.05
N GLN A 362 -14.90 -11.98 3.13
CA GLN A 362 -16.10 -12.17 2.28
C GLN A 362 -17.45 -12.09 3.02
N ASN A 363 -17.52 -12.63 4.25
CA ASN A 363 -18.70 -12.63 5.12
C ASN A 363 -18.42 -11.99 6.49
N GLY A 364 -17.30 -11.26 6.62
CA GLY A 364 -16.75 -10.81 7.90
C GLY A 364 -16.32 -11.96 8.83
N GLN A 365 -16.16 -11.62 10.10
CA GLN A 365 -15.99 -12.54 11.23
C GLN A 365 -16.87 -12.06 12.41
N ILE A 366 -17.33 -12.98 13.27
CA ILE A 366 -18.28 -12.68 14.35
C ILE A 366 -17.71 -13.07 15.72
N TYR A 367 -17.79 -12.16 16.69
CA TYR A 367 -17.27 -12.30 18.05
C TYR A 367 -18.38 -11.93 19.04
N ASN A 368 -18.95 -12.89 19.79
CA ASN A 368 -20.03 -12.63 20.76
C ASN A 368 -21.26 -11.86 20.21
N ASN A 369 -21.55 -12.01 18.91
CA ASN A 369 -22.56 -11.30 18.09
C ASN A 369 -22.19 -9.85 17.67
N ASP A 370 -20.98 -9.41 17.99
CA ASP A 370 -20.31 -8.26 17.37
C ASP A 370 -19.55 -8.72 16.11
N ALA A 371 -19.13 -7.79 15.24
CA ALA A 371 -18.59 -8.13 13.92
C ALA A 371 -17.24 -7.46 13.59
N LEU A 372 -16.46 -8.12 12.74
CA LEU A 372 -15.28 -7.57 12.05
C LEU A 372 -15.48 -7.69 10.52
N ALA A 373 -15.14 -6.65 9.77
CA ALA A 373 -15.25 -6.62 8.31
C ALA A 373 -14.05 -5.88 7.67
N GLN A 374 -13.61 -6.34 6.49
CA GLN A 374 -12.54 -5.74 5.68
C GLN A 374 -12.75 -6.12 4.20
N THR A 375 -12.52 -5.19 3.26
CA THR A 375 -12.92 -5.31 1.84
C THR A 375 -11.80 -5.79 0.91
N GLY A 376 -10.60 -6.08 1.42
CA GLY A 376 -9.41 -6.24 0.60
C GLY A 376 -8.68 -4.90 0.44
N THR A 377 -8.44 -4.47 -0.80
CA THR A 377 -7.69 -3.24 -1.13
C THR A 377 -8.11 -2.72 -2.52
N ALA A 378 -7.66 -1.51 -2.88
CA ALA A 378 -7.76 -0.92 -4.22
C ALA A 378 -9.19 -0.80 -4.76
N LEU A 379 -10.20 -0.71 -3.88
CA LEU A 379 -11.62 -0.63 -4.24
C LEU A 379 -12.08 -1.79 -5.17
N ALA A 380 -11.53 -2.99 -4.99
CA ALA A 380 -11.96 -4.21 -5.67
C ALA A 380 -13.31 -4.76 -5.13
N ASN A 381 -13.68 -4.38 -3.90
CA ASN A 381 -14.96 -4.65 -3.28
C ASN A 381 -15.47 -3.41 -2.53
N ILE A 382 -16.77 -3.36 -2.29
CA ILE A 382 -17.43 -2.47 -1.33
C ILE A 382 -17.99 -3.36 -0.22
N GLY A 383 -17.68 -3.04 1.03
CA GLY A 383 -18.24 -3.73 2.19
C GLY A 383 -19.68 -3.31 2.43
N LYS A 384 -20.55 -4.28 2.73
CA LYS A 384 -21.95 -4.05 3.08
C LYS A 384 -22.28 -4.83 4.35
N ILE A 385 -22.63 -4.10 5.41
CA ILE A 385 -23.05 -4.67 6.69
C ILE A 385 -24.54 -4.41 6.84
N THR A 386 -25.32 -5.48 6.95
CA THR A 386 -26.75 -5.44 7.25
C THR A 386 -27.00 -5.82 8.70
N PHE A 387 -27.97 -5.21 9.37
CA PHE A 387 -28.36 -5.59 10.73
C PHE A 387 -29.82 -5.22 11.03
N ASN A 388 -30.36 -5.80 12.10
CA ASN A 388 -31.71 -5.54 12.60
C ASN A 388 -31.66 -4.58 13.78
N TYR A 389 -32.56 -3.58 13.82
CA TYR A 389 -32.73 -2.67 14.94
C TYR A 389 -34.13 -2.76 15.54
N ARG A 390 -34.22 -2.67 16.88
CA ARG A 390 -35.49 -2.62 17.63
C ARG A 390 -35.25 -2.05 19.03
N ASN A 391 -36.04 -1.07 19.47
CA ASN A 391 -36.02 -0.56 20.85
C ASN A 391 -34.65 -0.09 21.40
N GLY A 392 -33.74 0.38 20.54
CA GLY A 392 -32.37 0.73 20.96
C GLY A 392 -31.37 -0.44 20.91
N GLU A 393 -31.82 -1.66 20.61
CA GLU A 393 -30.98 -2.84 20.48
C GLU A 393 -30.68 -3.18 19.00
N VAL A 394 -29.41 -3.51 18.74
CA VAL A 394 -28.95 -4.05 17.45
C VAL A 394 -28.76 -5.56 17.55
N SER A 395 -29.12 -6.28 16.49
CA SER A 395 -29.01 -7.74 16.39
C SER A 395 -28.79 -8.18 14.93
N ASN A 396 -28.48 -9.47 14.71
CA ASN A 396 -28.39 -10.06 13.37
C ASN A 396 -27.41 -9.34 12.42
N ILE A 397 -26.25 -8.90 12.94
CA ILE A 397 -25.21 -8.24 12.16
C ILE A 397 -24.61 -9.22 11.14
N LYS A 398 -24.62 -8.84 9.87
CA LYS A 398 -24.16 -9.65 8.73
C LYS A 398 -23.32 -8.80 7.77
N PRO A 399 -21.99 -8.86 7.87
CA PRO A 399 -21.08 -8.36 6.85
C PRO A 399 -21.17 -9.19 5.56
N SER A 400 -20.90 -8.53 4.44
CA SER A 400 -20.89 -9.09 3.09
C SER A 400 -20.08 -8.16 2.18
N LEU A 401 -19.66 -8.64 1.00
CA LEU A 401 -19.00 -7.82 -0.01
C LEU A 401 -19.85 -7.70 -1.28
N ILE A 402 -19.80 -6.52 -1.90
CA ILE A 402 -20.23 -6.26 -3.27
C ILE A 402 -18.94 -6.13 -4.10
N ASN A 403 -18.69 -7.06 -5.02
CA ASN A 403 -17.43 -7.14 -5.77
C ASN A 403 -17.54 -6.55 -7.19
N VAL A 404 -16.40 -6.39 -7.88
CA VAL A 404 -16.32 -5.89 -9.28
C VAL A 404 -17.28 -6.55 -10.27
N LYS A 405 -17.65 -7.83 -10.12
CA LYS A 405 -18.59 -8.52 -11.01
C LYS A 405 -20.03 -8.10 -10.74
N ASP A 406 -20.39 -7.94 -9.47
CA ASP A 406 -21.75 -7.55 -9.04
C ASP A 406 -22.13 -6.16 -9.58
N VAL A 407 -21.11 -5.33 -9.88
CA VAL A 407 -21.25 -3.97 -10.37
C VAL A 407 -20.79 -3.78 -11.83
N GLU A 408 -20.51 -4.85 -12.58
CA GLU A 408 -20.01 -4.72 -13.96
C GLU A 408 -20.94 -3.83 -14.83
N ASN A 409 -22.24 -4.07 -14.72
CA ASN A 409 -23.28 -3.37 -15.47
C ASN A 409 -23.83 -2.09 -14.79
N VAL A 410 -23.22 -1.64 -13.67
CA VAL A 410 -23.64 -0.39 -13.00
C VAL A 410 -23.04 0.80 -13.73
N THR A 411 -23.88 1.70 -14.26
CA THR A 411 -23.43 2.95 -14.89
C THR A 411 -22.73 3.86 -13.86
N PRO A 412 -21.49 4.32 -14.10
CA PRO A 412 -20.83 5.28 -13.22
C PRO A 412 -21.59 6.61 -13.12
N ASN A 413 -21.57 7.23 -11.93
CA ASN A 413 -22.21 8.52 -11.70
C ASN A 413 -21.55 9.60 -12.57
N LYS A 414 -22.32 10.16 -13.51
CA LYS A 414 -21.80 11.00 -14.61
C LYS A 414 -20.95 12.17 -14.11
N ALA A 415 -21.43 12.94 -13.14
CA ALA A 415 -20.73 14.14 -12.68
C ALA A 415 -19.37 13.82 -12.02
N LEU A 416 -19.30 12.73 -11.24
CA LEU A 416 -18.05 12.29 -10.62
C LEU A 416 -17.09 11.67 -11.65
N ALA A 417 -17.61 10.97 -12.67
CA ALA A 417 -16.80 10.51 -13.79
C ALA A 417 -16.21 11.69 -14.59
N GLU A 418 -16.99 12.73 -14.86
CA GLU A 418 -16.55 13.95 -15.55
C GLU A 418 -15.48 14.70 -14.73
N GLN A 419 -15.65 14.84 -13.41
CA GLN A 419 -14.64 15.40 -12.51
C GLN A 419 -13.31 14.64 -12.57
N ILE A 420 -13.35 13.30 -12.46
CA ILE A 420 -12.14 12.46 -12.49
C ILE A 420 -11.45 12.53 -13.85
N ASN A 421 -12.21 12.56 -14.94
CA ASN A 421 -11.68 12.72 -16.29
C ASN A 421 -11.02 14.10 -16.52
N GLN A 422 -11.60 15.17 -15.98
CA GLN A 422 -11.00 16.52 -16.04
C GLN A 422 -9.68 16.60 -15.25
N ALA A 423 -9.61 15.92 -14.10
CA ALA A 423 -8.39 15.82 -13.32
C ALA A 423 -7.28 15.03 -14.07
N ASP A 424 -7.61 13.88 -14.66
CA ASP A 424 -6.66 13.09 -15.47
C ASP A 424 -6.18 13.86 -16.71
N GLN A 425 -7.07 14.55 -17.42
CA GLN A 425 -6.71 15.42 -18.55
C GLN A 425 -5.77 16.56 -18.13
N THR A 426 -6.04 17.20 -16.99
CA THR A 426 -5.19 18.26 -16.44
C THR A 426 -3.81 17.72 -16.05
N PHE A 427 -3.76 16.56 -15.40
CA PHE A 427 -2.50 15.89 -15.03
C PHE A 427 -1.69 15.48 -16.27
N ARG A 428 -2.32 14.89 -17.29
CA ARG A 428 -1.69 14.59 -18.58
C ARG A 428 -1.12 15.84 -19.26
N ALA A 429 -1.85 16.95 -19.25
CA ALA A 429 -1.37 18.22 -19.81
C ALA A 429 -0.13 18.75 -19.05
N GLN A 430 -0.15 18.70 -17.72
CA GLN A 430 1.00 19.08 -16.87
C GLN A 430 2.22 18.15 -17.04
N THR A 431 2.03 16.93 -17.54
CA THR A 431 3.08 15.91 -17.70
C THR A 431 3.29 15.48 -19.15
N ALA A 432 2.85 16.32 -20.10
CA ALA A 432 2.93 16.09 -21.55
C ALA A 432 4.36 16.22 -22.14
N GLU A 433 5.36 16.55 -21.32
CA GLU A 433 6.77 16.61 -21.70
C GLU A 433 7.19 15.29 -22.39
N VAL A 434 7.70 15.38 -23.61
CA VAL A 434 8.15 14.22 -24.39
C VAL A 434 9.57 13.86 -23.95
N ILE A 435 9.73 12.64 -23.44
CA ILE A 435 11.02 12.09 -22.99
C ILE A 435 11.69 11.30 -24.12
N ILE A 436 10.90 10.49 -24.84
CA ILE A 436 11.36 9.77 -26.04
C ILE A 436 10.35 10.06 -27.17
N PRO A 437 10.72 10.77 -28.24
CA PRO A 437 9.80 11.07 -29.35
C PRO A 437 9.28 9.82 -30.07
N ASN A 438 10.13 8.80 -30.21
CA ASN A 438 9.78 7.51 -30.81
C ASN A 438 10.59 6.38 -30.15
N ASN A 439 10.05 5.79 -29.10
CA ASN A 439 10.57 4.58 -28.47
C ASN A 439 10.31 3.36 -29.35
N THR A 440 11.36 2.67 -29.77
CA THR A 440 11.27 1.43 -30.56
C THR A 440 11.09 0.17 -29.71
N ILE A 441 11.21 0.27 -28.38
CA ILE A 441 11.28 -0.85 -27.44
C ILE A 441 9.94 -1.05 -26.72
N ASP A 442 9.63 -2.30 -26.37
CA ASP A 442 8.49 -2.62 -25.52
C ASP A 442 9.01 -2.93 -24.10
N PHE A 443 8.86 -1.97 -23.18
CA PHE A 443 9.43 -2.01 -21.84
C PHE A 443 8.47 -2.71 -20.87
N LYS A 444 8.82 -3.92 -20.42
CA LYS A 444 7.93 -4.77 -19.61
C LYS A 444 7.94 -4.40 -18.13
N GLY A 445 6.85 -3.78 -17.69
CA GLY A 445 6.59 -3.36 -16.31
C GLY A 445 5.41 -4.07 -15.63
N GLU A 446 4.79 -5.05 -16.30
CA GLU A 446 3.61 -5.74 -15.77
C GLU A 446 3.92 -6.52 -14.48
N ARG A 447 2.98 -6.46 -13.53
CA ARG A 447 3.08 -7.09 -12.19
C ARG A 447 3.48 -8.56 -12.26
N ASP A 448 2.99 -9.28 -13.26
CA ASP A 448 3.23 -10.72 -13.45
C ASP A 448 4.65 -11.05 -13.94
N ASP A 449 5.35 -10.07 -14.52
CA ASP A 449 6.74 -10.19 -14.95
C ASP A 449 7.69 -9.62 -13.89
N VAL A 450 7.53 -8.34 -13.52
CA VAL A 450 8.49 -7.63 -12.64
C VAL A 450 8.59 -8.21 -11.22
N ARG A 451 7.64 -9.06 -10.83
CA ARG A 451 7.64 -9.75 -9.53
C ARG A 451 8.04 -11.23 -9.61
N THR A 452 8.31 -11.76 -10.80
CA THR A 452 8.62 -13.18 -11.03
C THR A 452 9.95 -13.41 -11.76
N ARG A 453 10.43 -12.42 -12.52
CA ARG A 453 11.67 -12.45 -13.32
C ARG A 453 12.26 -11.05 -13.52
N GLU A 454 13.51 -11.00 -13.99
CA GLU A 454 14.17 -9.78 -14.51
C GLU A 454 13.40 -9.21 -15.73
N THR A 455 13.28 -7.88 -15.86
CA THR A 455 12.71 -7.25 -17.06
C THR A 455 13.58 -6.13 -17.61
N ASN A 456 13.43 -5.84 -18.90
CA ASN A 456 14.16 -4.77 -19.58
C ASN A 456 13.84 -3.38 -19.00
N LEU A 457 12.64 -3.15 -18.47
CA LEU A 457 12.28 -1.91 -17.78
C LEU A 457 12.91 -1.81 -16.39
N GLY A 458 12.93 -2.89 -15.61
CA GLY A 458 13.62 -2.92 -14.32
C GLY A 458 15.12 -2.65 -14.47
N ASN A 459 15.73 -3.24 -15.49
CA ASN A 459 17.12 -2.97 -15.87
C ASN A 459 17.35 -1.51 -16.30
N ALA A 460 16.44 -0.92 -17.09
CA ALA A 460 16.54 0.49 -17.50
C ALA A 460 16.40 1.47 -16.32
N ILE A 461 15.57 1.14 -15.33
CA ILE A 461 15.42 1.91 -14.09
C ILE A 461 16.70 1.80 -13.25
N ALA A 462 17.23 0.58 -13.04
CA ALA A 462 18.46 0.39 -12.29
C ALA A 462 19.68 1.05 -12.98
N ASP A 463 19.77 1.01 -14.30
CA ASP A 463 20.83 1.69 -15.06
C ASP A 463 20.73 3.22 -14.97
N ALA A 464 19.52 3.78 -14.99
CA ALA A 464 19.29 5.20 -14.76
C ALA A 464 19.74 5.61 -13.34
N MET A 465 19.43 4.77 -12.35
CA MET A 465 19.82 4.98 -10.96
C MET A 465 21.33 4.91 -10.75
N GLU A 466 22.02 3.95 -11.37
CA GLU A 466 23.49 3.89 -11.35
C GLU A 466 24.10 5.11 -12.05
N ALA A 467 23.61 5.47 -13.24
CA ALA A 467 24.11 6.62 -14.01
C ALA A 467 23.92 7.97 -13.29
N TYR A 468 22.88 8.09 -12.44
CA TYR A 468 22.72 9.22 -11.51
C TYR A 468 23.71 9.13 -10.35
N GLY A 469 23.77 7.99 -9.66
CA GLY A 469 24.58 7.81 -8.44
C GLY A 469 26.10 7.82 -8.66
N VAL A 470 26.57 7.53 -9.87
CA VAL A 470 27.99 7.73 -10.25
C VAL A 470 28.36 9.21 -10.41
N LYS A 471 27.37 10.10 -10.65
CA LYS A 471 27.59 11.53 -10.97
C LYS A 471 27.21 12.51 -9.86
N ASN A 472 26.19 12.20 -9.06
CA ASN A 472 25.52 13.19 -8.19
C ASN A 472 25.71 12.94 -6.68
N PHE A 473 26.11 11.72 -6.28
CA PHE A 473 26.34 11.40 -4.87
C PHE A 473 27.82 11.55 -4.48
N SER A 474 28.07 11.78 -3.19
CA SER A 474 29.40 12.00 -2.62
C SER A 474 30.38 10.85 -2.84
N LYS A 475 29.86 9.61 -3.03
CA LYS A 475 30.64 8.43 -3.39
C LYS A 475 30.17 7.87 -4.72
N LYS A 476 31.11 7.37 -5.53
CA LYS A 476 30.78 6.72 -6.81
C LYS A 476 30.03 5.41 -6.56
N THR A 477 28.80 5.33 -7.06
CA THR A 477 28.00 4.09 -7.00
C THR A 477 28.71 2.91 -7.69
N ASP A 478 28.79 1.78 -7.00
CA ASP A 478 29.30 0.52 -7.54
C ASP A 478 28.30 -0.14 -8.47
N PHE A 479 27.06 -0.30 -8.03
CA PHE A 479 25.92 -0.82 -8.80
C PHE A 479 24.61 -0.30 -8.20
N ALA A 480 23.50 -0.50 -8.91
CA ALA A 480 22.18 -0.10 -8.45
C ALA A 480 21.15 -1.24 -8.53
N VAL A 481 20.14 -1.17 -7.67
CA VAL A 481 19.05 -2.15 -7.57
C VAL A 481 17.70 -1.46 -7.33
N THR A 482 16.60 -2.07 -7.77
CA THR A 482 15.25 -1.59 -7.42
C THR A 482 14.26 -2.75 -7.31
N ASN A 483 13.30 -2.67 -6.39
CA ASN A 483 12.29 -3.70 -6.19
C ASN A 483 11.20 -3.66 -7.30
N GLY A 484 10.83 -4.81 -7.84
CA GLY A 484 9.72 -4.95 -8.80
C GLY A 484 8.36 -4.51 -8.24
N GLY A 485 8.23 -4.43 -6.91
CA GLY A 485 7.12 -3.79 -6.22
C GLY A 485 6.93 -2.33 -6.63
N GLY A 486 8.03 -1.58 -6.81
CA GLY A 486 8.05 -0.20 -7.26
C GLY A 486 7.65 0.02 -8.72
N ILE A 487 7.78 -1.00 -9.58
CA ILE A 487 7.44 -0.93 -11.02
C ILE A 487 5.95 -1.25 -11.21
N ARG A 488 5.19 -0.32 -11.82
CA ARG A 488 3.71 -0.36 -11.79
C ARG A 488 3.03 -0.45 -13.16
N ALA A 489 3.70 -0.12 -14.25
CA ALA A 489 3.18 -0.15 -15.61
C ALA A 489 4.29 -0.43 -16.63
N SER A 490 3.95 -1.02 -17.78
CA SER A 490 4.82 -1.10 -18.96
C SER A 490 4.88 0.22 -19.74
N ILE A 491 5.91 0.42 -20.57
CA ILE A 491 5.98 1.51 -21.55
C ILE A 491 5.96 0.91 -22.96
N ALA A 492 4.93 1.24 -23.74
CA ALA A 492 4.77 0.76 -25.11
C ALA A 492 5.73 1.46 -26.10
N LYS A 493 5.79 0.91 -27.33
CA LYS A 493 6.45 1.54 -28.48
C LYS A 493 5.72 2.84 -28.89
N GLY A 494 6.44 3.81 -29.42
CA GLY A 494 5.92 5.13 -29.83
C GLY A 494 6.36 6.27 -28.90
N LYS A 495 5.57 7.34 -28.81
CA LYS A 495 5.93 8.54 -28.04
C LYS A 495 5.82 8.28 -26.53
N VAL A 496 6.90 8.48 -25.78
CA VAL A 496 6.95 8.37 -24.31
C VAL A 496 7.03 9.77 -23.68
N THR A 497 6.16 10.01 -22.71
CA THR A 497 6.01 11.29 -21.99
C THR A 497 6.32 11.15 -20.50
N ARG A 498 6.41 12.27 -19.78
CA ARG A 498 6.61 12.24 -18.33
C ARG A 498 5.42 11.61 -17.59
N TYR A 499 4.20 11.70 -18.12
CA TYR A 499 3.03 10.96 -17.61
C TYR A 499 3.31 9.45 -17.52
N ASP A 500 3.91 8.90 -18.58
CA ASP A 500 4.15 7.46 -18.68
C ASP A 500 5.18 7.01 -17.64
N LEU A 501 6.24 7.79 -17.43
CA LEU A 501 7.27 7.48 -16.43
C LEU A 501 6.75 7.59 -14.98
N ILE A 502 5.89 8.58 -14.69
CA ILE A 502 5.20 8.66 -13.39
C ILE A 502 4.21 7.49 -13.24
N SER A 503 3.63 6.99 -14.33
CA SER A 503 2.78 5.78 -14.30
C SER A 503 3.59 4.50 -14.03
N VAL A 504 4.86 4.44 -14.44
CA VAL A 504 5.78 3.35 -14.04
C VAL A 504 6.19 3.47 -12.57
N LEU A 505 6.47 4.69 -12.08
CA LEU A 505 7.06 4.99 -10.77
C LEU A 505 6.21 6.00 -9.95
N PRO A 506 4.96 5.68 -9.56
CA PRO A 506 3.98 6.64 -9.06
C PRO A 506 4.12 7.03 -7.60
N PHE A 507 4.91 6.29 -6.82
CA PHE A 507 4.98 6.47 -5.36
C PHE A 507 5.79 7.69 -4.91
N GLY A 508 6.41 8.43 -5.84
CA GLY A 508 7.24 9.59 -5.49
C GLY A 508 8.52 9.22 -4.73
N ASN A 509 8.98 7.97 -4.83
CA ASN A 509 10.24 7.51 -4.25
C ASN A 509 11.42 8.39 -4.71
N THR A 510 12.25 8.81 -3.76
CA THR A 510 13.56 9.42 -4.03
C THR A 510 14.61 8.34 -4.34
N ILE A 511 15.63 8.73 -5.09
CA ILE A 511 16.84 7.91 -5.24
C ILE A 511 17.71 8.03 -3.98
N ALA A 512 18.25 6.92 -3.50
CA ALA A 512 19.09 6.88 -2.31
C ALA A 512 20.37 6.05 -2.53
N GLN A 513 21.50 6.46 -1.96
CA GLN A 513 22.71 5.65 -1.85
C GLN A 513 22.95 5.26 -0.39
N ILE A 514 23.32 4.00 -0.17
CA ILE A 514 23.75 3.47 1.14
C ILE A 514 25.05 2.66 1.01
N ASP A 515 25.81 2.62 2.10
CA ASP A 515 26.97 1.74 2.27
C ASP A 515 26.48 0.32 2.63
N VAL A 516 26.67 -0.65 1.73
CA VAL A 516 26.24 -2.04 1.94
C VAL A 516 27.45 -2.96 1.90
N LYS A 517 27.62 -3.80 2.92
CA LYS A 517 28.69 -4.79 2.95
C LYS A 517 28.36 -5.98 2.04
N GLY A 518 29.36 -6.60 1.41
CA GLY A 518 29.13 -7.71 0.47
C GLY A 518 28.40 -8.92 1.06
N SER A 519 28.52 -9.20 2.37
CA SER A 519 27.70 -10.21 3.07
C SER A 519 26.20 -9.89 3.04
N ASP A 520 25.87 -8.61 3.02
CA ASP A 520 24.52 -8.11 3.23
C ASP A 520 23.86 -7.91 1.85
N VAL A 521 24.65 -7.57 0.83
CA VAL A 521 24.29 -7.73 -0.59
C VAL A 521 23.95 -9.20 -0.92
N TRP A 522 24.76 -10.17 -0.48
CA TRP A 522 24.44 -11.59 -0.68
C TRP A 522 23.10 -11.97 0.01
N THR A 523 22.92 -11.53 1.25
CA THR A 523 21.70 -11.79 2.03
C THR A 523 20.47 -11.15 1.36
N ALA A 524 20.62 -9.95 0.79
CA ALA A 524 19.57 -9.27 0.02
C ALA A 524 19.17 -10.06 -1.24
N PHE A 525 20.12 -10.62 -2.00
CA PHE A 525 19.77 -11.41 -3.18
C PHE A 525 19.18 -12.80 -2.85
N GLU A 526 19.56 -13.40 -1.72
CA GLU A 526 18.86 -14.59 -1.20
C GLU A 526 17.41 -14.29 -0.77
N HIS A 527 17.14 -13.10 -0.24
CA HIS A 527 15.78 -12.61 0.08
C HIS A 527 14.97 -12.27 -1.19
N SER A 528 15.55 -11.53 -2.12
CA SER A 528 15.01 -11.20 -3.45
C SER A 528 14.46 -12.42 -4.18
N LEU A 529 15.27 -13.48 -4.25
CA LEU A 529 14.95 -14.75 -4.90
C LEU A 529 14.30 -15.75 -3.93
N GLY A 530 13.87 -15.33 -2.73
CA GLY A 530 13.39 -16.20 -1.67
C GLY A 530 11.98 -16.76 -1.85
N ALA A 531 11.22 -16.29 -2.83
CA ALA A 531 9.81 -16.65 -3.02
C ALA A 531 9.59 -18.13 -3.40
N PRO A 532 8.43 -18.75 -3.06
CA PRO A 532 8.04 -20.06 -3.58
C PRO A 532 8.09 -20.13 -5.11
N ILE A 533 8.37 -21.30 -5.67
CA ILE A 533 8.33 -21.54 -7.13
C ILE A 533 6.97 -22.10 -7.55
N THR A 534 6.59 -21.87 -8.80
CA THR A 534 5.41 -22.46 -9.46
C THR A 534 5.74 -22.77 -10.91
N GLN A 535 4.86 -23.51 -11.59
CA GLN A 535 4.92 -23.69 -13.05
C GLN A 535 3.97 -22.70 -13.73
N LYS A 536 4.47 -21.98 -14.73
CA LYS A 536 3.68 -21.11 -15.62
C LYS A 536 4.14 -21.38 -17.05
N ASP A 537 3.20 -21.77 -17.92
CA ASP A 537 3.45 -22.06 -19.35
C ASP A 537 4.60 -23.07 -19.60
N GLY A 538 4.70 -24.09 -18.73
CA GLY A 538 5.76 -25.10 -18.77
C GLY A 538 7.14 -24.65 -18.25
N LYS A 539 7.31 -23.36 -17.91
CA LYS A 539 8.52 -22.82 -17.28
C LYS A 539 8.34 -22.76 -15.76
N THR A 540 9.40 -23.12 -15.02
CA THR A 540 9.47 -22.91 -13.57
C THR A 540 9.78 -21.45 -13.28
N VAL A 541 8.88 -20.76 -12.58
CA VAL A 541 8.96 -19.32 -12.28
C VAL A 541 8.84 -19.07 -10.77
N LEU A 542 9.28 -17.91 -10.30
CA LEU A 542 8.96 -17.46 -8.95
C LEU A 542 7.47 -17.09 -8.86
N THR A 543 6.87 -17.32 -7.70
CA THR A 543 5.61 -16.66 -7.31
C THR A 543 5.86 -15.17 -7.08
N ALA A 544 4.85 -14.34 -7.31
CA ALA A 544 5.01 -12.88 -7.46
C ALA A 544 5.45 -12.17 -6.16
N ASN A 545 6.77 -11.92 -6.03
CA ASN A 545 7.40 -11.17 -4.95
C ASN A 545 7.45 -9.66 -5.26
N GLY A 546 6.98 -8.81 -4.35
CA GLY A 546 7.24 -7.36 -4.45
C GLY A 546 8.74 -7.04 -4.37
N GLY A 547 9.45 -7.72 -3.46
CA GLY A 547 10.86 -7.50 -3.20
C GLY A 547 11.83 -8.02 -4.26
N LEU A 548 11.40 -8.58 -5.39
CA LEU A 548 12.33 -9.05 -6.43
C LEU A 548 13.16 -7.88 -6.98
N LEU A 549 14.48 -7.92 -6.79
CA LEU A 549 15.39 -6.86 -7.26
C LEU A 549 15.69 -6.99 -8.75
N HIS A 550 15.43 -5.92 -9.49
CA HIS A 550 16.00 -5.64 -10.80
C HIS A 550 17.30 -4.88 -10.62
N ILE A 551 18.27 -5.08 -11.52
CA ILE A 551 19.68 -4.79 -11.25
C ILE A 551 20.37 -4.07 -12.42
N SER A 552 21.34 -3.22 -12.12
CA SER A 552 22.05 -2.42 -13.13
C SER A 552 23.13 -3.21 -13.89
N ASP A 553 23.64 -2.67 -14.99
CA ASP A 553 24.66 -3.30 -15.85
C ASP A 553 25.96 -3.65 -15.11
N SER A 554 26.27 -2.99 -13.99
CA SER A 554 27.47 -3.24 -13.18
C SER A 554 27.35 -4.45 -12.23
N ILE A 555 26.30 -5.26 -12.29
CA ILE A 555 26.12 -6.44 -11.44
C ILE A 555 25.49 -7.63 -12.20
N ARG A 556 25.98 -8.84 -11.89
CA ARG A 556 25.39 -10.12 -12.31
C ARG A 556 25.13 -11.01 -11.11
N VAL A 557 24.01 -11.74 -11.14
CA VAL A 557 23.56 -12.63 -10.06
C VAL A 557 23.28 -14.01 -10.66
N TYR A 558 24.10 -14.99 -10.32
CA TYR A 558 23.97 -16.38 -10.80
C TYR A 558 23.27 -17.21 -9.72
N TYR A 559 22.17 -17.89 -10.05
CA TYR A 559 21.29 -18.55 -9.07
C TYR A 559 20.69 -19.88 -9.56
N ASP A 560 20.14 -20.66 -8.64
CA ASP A 560 19.52 -21.96 -8.90
C ASP A 560 18.21 -22.10 -8.12
N MET A 561 17.09 -22.06 -8.84
CA MET A 561 15.73 -22.12 -8.27
C MET A 561 15.37 -23.47 -7.65
N ASN A 562 16.09 -24.54 -8.00
CA ASN A 562 15.87 -25.89 -7.47
C ASN A 562 16.36 -26.01 -6.01
N LYS A 563 17.17 -25.06 -5.55
CA LYS A 563 17.60 -25.01 -4.15
C LYS A 563 16.52 -24.39 -3.25
N PRO A 564 16.52 -24.74 -1.95
CA PRO A 564 15.69 -24.08 -0.95
C PRO A 564 15.87 -22.56 -0.94
N SER A 565 14.81 -21.84 -0.57
CA SER A 565 14.87 -20.41 -0.26
C SER A 565 15.98 -20.11 0.76
N GLY A 566 16.66 -18.97 0.60
CA GLY A 566 17.82 -18.60 1.41
C GLY A 566 19.12 -19.36 1.09
N LYS A 567 19.15 -20.17 0.01
CA LYS A 567 20.35 -20.89 -0.46
C LYS A 567 20.51 -20.90 -1.98
N ARG A 568 19.78 -20.06 -2.71
CA ARG A 568 19.66 -20.10 -4.18
C ARG A 568 20.86 -19.53 -4.92
N ILE A 569 21.59 -18.59 -4.33
CA ILE A 569 22.72 -17.94 -4.99
C ILE A 569 23.84 -18.97 -5.25
N ASN A 570 24.46 -18.85 -6.42
CA ASN A 570 25.69 -19.55 -6.81
C ASN A 570 26.88 -18.60 -6.86
N ALA A 571 26.69 -17.38 -7.37
CA ALA A 571 27.68 -16.30 -7.35
C ALA A 571 26.97 -14.95 -7.53
N ILE A 572 27.59 -13.89 -7.01
CA ILE A 572 27.30 -12.51 -7.39
C ILE A 572 28.62 -11.92 -7.89
N GLN A 573 28.57 -11.22 -9.03
CA GLN A 573 29.73 -10.57 -9.62
C GLN A 573 29.44 -9.09 -9.85
N ILE A 574 30.40 -8.25 -9.47
CA ILE A 574 30.33 -6.79 -9.63
C ILE A 574 31.32 -6.39 -10.72
N LEU A 575 30.95 -5.44 -11.58
CA LEU A 575 31.85 -4.88 -12.57
C LEU A 575 32.87 -3.98 -11.88
N ASN A 576 34.13 -4.40 -11.89
CA ASN A 576 35.25 -3.53 -11.54
C ASN A 576 35.44 -2.50 -12.65
N LYS A 577 35.11 -1.24 -12.34
CA LYS A 577 35.08 -0.12 -13.30
C LYS A 577 36.47 0.39 -13.69
N GLU A 578 37.53 -0.07 -13.01
CA GLU A 578 38.92 0.22 -13.34
C GLU A 578 39.51 -0.83 -14.29
N THR A 579 39.17 -2.11 -14.08
CA THR A 579 39.67 -3.24 -14.91
C THR A 579 38.77 -3.59 -16.09
N GLY A 580 37.51 -3.13 -16.08
CA GLY A 580 36.49 -3.47 -17.06
C GLY A 580 35.98 -4.92 -16.97
N LYS A 581 36.19 -5.60 -15.83
CA LYS A 581 35.90 -7.03 -15.65
C LYS A 581 34.90 -7.28 -14.53
N PHE A 582 34.09 -8.31 -14.69
CA PHE A 582 33.27 -8.84 -13.60
C PHE A 582 34.13 -9.65 -12.64
N GLU A 583 34.06 -9.29 -11.36
CA GLU A 583 34.80 -9.91 -10.27
C GLU A 583 33.80 -10.42 -9.22
N ASN A 584 34.06 -11.58 -8.61
CA ASN A 584 33.20 -12.11 -7.55
C ASN A 584 33.11 -11.13 -6.37
N ILE A 585 31.92 -10.99 -5.78
CA ILE A 585 31.69 -10.11 -4.64
C ILE A 585 32.61 -10.47 -3.44
N ASP A 586 33.28 -9.47 -2.87
CA ASP A 586 33.99 -9.61 -1.59
C ASP A 586 33.00 -9.37 -0.45
N LEU A 587 32.71 -10.43 0.32
CA LEU A 587 31.79 -10.41 1.45
C LEU A 587 32.26 -9.51 2.62
N LYS A 588 33.50 -9.02 2.61
CA LYS A 588 34.05 -8.07 3.58
C LYS A 588 34.05 -6.63 3.09
N ARG A 589 34.11 -6.41 1.78
CA ARG A 589 34.11 -5.06 1.18
C ARG A 589 32.76 -4.36 1.43
N VAL A 590 32.83 -3.04 1.62
CA VAL A 590 31.67 -2.15 1.53
C VAL A 590 31.54 -1.66 0.08
N TYR A 591 30.31 -1.69 -0.42
CA TYR A 591 29.90 -1.23 -1.74
C TYR A 591 28.96 -0.04 -1.59
N HIS A 592 29.06 0.94 -2.49
CA HIS A 592 28.16 2.09 -2.51
C HIS A 592 26.99 1.75 -3.44
N VAL A 593 25.87 1.32 -2.86
CA VAL A 593 24.73 0.78 -3.62
C VAL A 593 23.64 1.83 -3.71
N THR A 594 23.20 2.12 -4.93
CA THR A 594 22.08 3.04 -5.17
C THR A 594 20.78 2.26 -5.37
N MET A 595 19.73 2.69 -4.69
CA MET A 595 18.40 2.07 -4.73
C MET A 595 17.30 3.11 -4.53
N ASN A 596 16.05 2.68 -4.44
CA ASN A 596 14.97 3.57 -4.01
C ASN A 596 14.97 3.73 -2.48
N ASP A 597 14.56 4.90 -2.00
CA ASP A 597 14.41 5.27 -0.58
C ASP A 597 13.66 4.23 0.28
N PHE A 598 12.60 3.62 -0.25
CA PHE A 598 11.80 2.59 0.42
C PHE A 598 12.63 1.31 0.65
N THR A 599 13.30 0.79 -0.37
CA THR A 599 14.22 -0.37 -0.23
C THR A 599 15.42 -0.02 0.65
N ALA A 600 15.99 1.19 0.54
CA ALA A 600 17.06 1.67 1.43
C ALA A 600 16.63 1.78 2.90
N SER A 601 15.33 1.92 3.17
CA SER A 601 14.73 1.94 4.51
C SER A 601 14.35 0.53 5.03
N GLY A 602 14.65 -0.53 4.27
CA GLY A 602 14.28 -1.91 4.63
C GLY A 602 12.86 -2.33 4.22
N GLY A 603 12.20 -1.56 3.34
CA GLY A 603 10.93 -1.94 2.70
C GLY A 603 11.03 -3.28 1.95
N ASP A 604 9.88 -3.92 1.67
CA ASP A 604 9.79 -5.30 1.16
C ASP A 604 10.58 -6.36 1.98
N GLY A 605 10.91 -6.06 3.24
CA GLY A 605 11.62 -6.97 4.15
C GLY A 605 13.15 -6.92 4.04
N TYR A 606 13.72 -5.92 3.36
CA TYR A 606 15.17 -5.72 3.22
C TYR A 606 15.86 -5.24 4.52
N SER A 607 15.66 -5.94 5.63
CA SER A 607 16.20 -5.60 6.96
C SER A 607 17.74 -5.67 7.10
N MET A 608 18.43 -6.15 6.06
CA MET A 608 19.89 -6.08 5.91
C MET A 608 20.37 -4.78 5.24
N PHE A 609 19.45 -3.92 4.77
CA PHE A 609 19.70 -2.54 4.36
C PHE A 609 19.27 -1.57 5.47
N GLY A 610 19.80 -0.34 5.42
CA GLY A 610 19.53 0.72 6.39
C GLY A 610 20.78 1.51 6.73
N GLY A 611 20.74 2.24 7.84
CA GLY A 611 21.83 3.13 8.27
C GLY A 611 21.79 4.51 7.59
N PRO A 612 22.90 5.27 7.63
CA PRO A 612 23.00 6.57 6.97
C PRO A 612 22.85 6.43 5.45
N ARG A 613 22.15 7.38 4.83
CA ARG A 613 21.88 7.41 3.39
C ARG A 613 22.01 8.81 2.82
N GLU A 614 22.42 8.88 1.55
CA GLU A 614 22.42 10.11 0.76
C GLU A 614 21.21 10.04 -0.20
N GLU A 615 20.28 11.00 -0.11
CA GLU A 615 19.08 11.05 -0.96
C GLU A 615 19.19 12.13 -2.05
N GLY A 616 18.63 11.84 -3.22
CA GLY A 616 18.62 12.73 -4.39
C GLY A 616 17.20 13.03 -4.88
N ILE A 617 17.06 13.30 -6.18
CA ILE A 617 15.78 13.64 -6.83
C ILE A 617 14.81 12.44 -6.92
N SER A 618 13.58 12.68 -7.34
CA SER A 618 12.58 11.61 -7.53
C SER A 618 12.94 10.68 -8.69
N LEU A 619 12.59 9.39 -8.57
CA LEU A 619 13.00 8.37 -9.53
C LEU A 619 12.37 8.52 -10.93
N ASP A 620 11.21 9.17 -11.06
CA ASP A 620 10.66 9.55 -12.36
C ASP A 620 11.59 10.54 -13.10
N GLN A 621 12.22 11.47 -12.38
CA GLN A 621 13.16 12.45 -12.94
C GLN A 621 14.52 11.82 -13.26
N VAL A 622 14.98 10.85 -12.45
CA VAL A 622 16.17 10.04 -12.75
C VAL A 622 15.96 9.27 -14.06
N LEU A 623 14.85 8.53 -14.17
CA LEU A 623 14.51 7.75 -15.36
C LEU A 623 14.31 8.67 -16.59
N ALA A 624 13.62 9.80 -16.43
CA ALA A 624 13.42 10.78 -17.50
C ALA A 624 14.74 11.35 -18.03
N SER A 625 15.64 11.77 -17.12
CA SER A 625 16.93 12.34 -17.48
C SER A 625 17.83 11.34 -18.20
N TYR A 626 17.76 10.07 -17.79
CA TYR A 626 18.49 8.98 -18.43
C TYR A 626 17.93 8.64 -19.82
N LEU A 627 16.62 8.38 -19.93
CA LEU A 627 15.99 7.93 -21.18
C LEU A 627 16.07 8.94 -22.33
N LYS A 628 16.23 10.25 -22.05
CA LYS A 628 16.52 11.28 -23.06
C LYS A 628 17.82 11.05 -23.84
N THR A 629 18.76 10.29 -23.30
CA THR A 629 20.12 10.09 -23.87
C THR A 629 20.58 8.63 -23.92
N ALA A 630 19.80 7.70 -23.39
CA ALA A 630 20.14 6.28 -23.34
C ALA A 630 20.11 5.62 -24.73
N ASN A 631 21.11 4.78 -25.02
CA ASN A 631 21.03 3.85 -26.14
C ASN A 631 19.98 2.77 -25.85
N LEU A 632 18.76 2.96 -26.39
CA LEU A 632 17.62 2.08 -26.13
C LEU A 632 17.80 0.65 -26.65
N ALA A 633 18.68 0.42 -27.64
CA ALA A 633 18.87 -0.90 -28.26
C ALA A 633 19.34 -1.96 -27.26
N LYS A 634 20.00 -1.58 -26.16
CA LYS A 634 20.41 -2.53 -25.10
C LYS A 634 19.24 -3.05 -24.25
N TYR A 635 18.03 -2.53 -24.45
CA TYR A 635 16.79 -2.99 -23.84
C TYR A 635 15.86 -3.72 -24.82
N ASP A 636 16.26 -3.92 -26.08
CA ASP A 636 15.49 -4.67 -27.08
C ASP A 636 15.65 -6.19 -26.89
N THR A 637 15.23 -6.68 -25.73
CA THR A 637 15.27 -8.10 -25.37
C THR A 637 14.04 -8.52 -24.56
N THR A 638 13.56 -9.73 -24.85
CA THR A 638 12.48 -10.42 -24.13
C THR A 638 13.01 -11.29 -22.98
N GLU A 639 14.29 -11.65 -23.02
CA GLU A 639 15.00 -12.44 -22.00
C GLU A 639 16.30 -11.70 -21.60
N PRO A 640 16.21 -10.74 -20.65
CA PRO A 640 17.36 -10.09 -20.02
C PRO A 640 18.37 -11.08 -19.39
N GLN A 641 19.62 -10.64 -19.23
CA GLN A 641 20.77 -11.52 -18.95
C GLN A 641 21.68 -11.01 -17.81
N ARG A 642 21.11 -10.44 -16.73
CA ARG A 642 21.89 -10.05 -15.53
C ARG A 642 21.64 -11.00 -14.35
N MET A 643 20.43 -11.53 -14.22
CA MET A 643 20.04 -12.58 -13.28
C MET A 643 20.02 -13.93 -14.01
N LEU A 644 21.12 -14.67 -13.89
CA LEU A 644 21.44 -15.82 -14.72
C LEU A 644 21.19 -17.15 -13.99
N LEU A 645 20.50 -18.08 -14.65
CA LEU A 645 20.32 -19.43 -14.12
C LEU A 645 21.62 -20.23 -14.21
N GLY A 646 21.93 -21.00 -13.17
CA GLY A 646 23.14 -21.81 -13.08
C GLY A 646 24.31 -21.08 -12.42
N LYS A 647 25.49 -21.13 -13.05
CA LYS A 647 26.78 -20.69 -12.49
C LYS A 647 27.57 -19.89 -13.54
N PRO A 648 28.52 -19.01 -13.14
CA PRO A 648 29.41 -18.35 -14.09
C PRO A 648 30.18 -19.37 -14.94
N ALA A 649 30.57 -18.99 -16.15
CA ALA A 649 31.38 -19.86 -17.00
C ALA A 649 32.72 -20.22 -16.32
N ALA A 650 33.36 -21.32 -16.70
CA ALA A 650 34.61 -21.75 -16.07
C ALA A 650 35.76 -20.72 -16.19
N SER A 651 35.69 -19.83 -17.18
CA SER A 651 36.57 -18.67 -17.39
C SER A 651 36.16 -17.42 -16.59
N GLU A 652 34.91 -17.34 -16.11
CA GLU A 652 34.39 -16.27 -15.26
C GLU A 652 34.49 -16.62 -13.76
N GLN A 653 34.78 -17.88 -13.43
CA GLN A 653 35.04 -18.32 -12.05
C GLN A 653 36.51 -18.04 -11.68
N PRO A 654 36.79 -17.63 -10.42
CA PRO A 654 38.17 -17.44 -9.97
C PRO A 654 38.95 -18.74 -10.06
N ALA A 655 40.22 -18.65 -10.47
CA ALA A 655 41.13 -19.80 -10.52
C ALA A 655 41.17 -20.52 -9.16
N LYS A 656 41.22 -21.86 -9.19
CA LYS A 656 41.16 -22.73 -7.99
C LYS A 656 42.40 -22.54 -7.10
N GLY A 657 42.40 -21.49 -6.28
CA GLY A 657 43.45 -21.14 -5.33
C GLY A 657 42.97 -20.31 -4.13
N GLN A 658 41.86 -19.56 -4.26
CA GLN A 658 41.29 -18.77 -3.16
C GLN A 658 39.91 -19.28 -2.73
N GLN A 659 39.88 -20.40 -2.02
CA GLN A 659 38.80 -20.72 -1.08
C GLN A 659 39.41 -21.02 0.29
N GLY A 660 39.19 -20.10 1.24
CA GLY A 660 39.68 -20.25 2.61
C GLY A 660 38.95 -21.35 3.37
N SER A 661 39.72 -22.15 4.12
CA SER A 661 39.31 -23.09 5.17
C SER A 661 38.01 -23.90 4.94
N LYS A 662 38.17 -25.19 4.60
CA LYS A 662 37.06 -26.17 4.70
C LYS A 662 36.45 -26.16 6.11
N GLY A 663 35.12 -26.12 6.19
CA GLY A 663 34.40 -26.24 7.46
C GLY A 663 34.71 -27.56 8.16
N SER A 664 34.84 -27.51 9.50
CA SER A 664 35.20 -28.66 10.32
C SER A 664 34.18 -29.81 10.19
N LYS A 665 34.68 -31.02 9.91
CA LYS A 665 33.92 -32.26 10.12
C LYS A 665 34.25 -32.83 11.49
N SER A 666 33.31 -32.74 12.42
CA SER A 666 33.35 -33.51 13.66
C SER A 666 33.21 -35.01 13.35
N GLY A 667 34.24 -35.79 13.67
CA GLY A 667 34.24 -37.26 13.62
C GLY A 667 35.20 -37.80 14.67
N LYS A 668 34.71 -38.67 15.57
CA LYS A 668 35.51 -39.28 16.65
C LYS A 668 36.30 -40.48 16.09
N ASP A 669 37.51 -40.69 16.57
CA ASP A 669 37.75 -41.92 17.35
C ASP A 669 38.97 -41.86 18.30
N LYS A 670 38.97 -42.82 19.24
CA LYS A 670 39.93 -43.29 20.27
C LYS A 670 41.31 -42.62 20.51
N GLN A 671 41.60 -42.54 21.81
CA GLN A 671 42.90 -42.35 22.46
C GLN A 671 43.82 -43.61 22.29
N PRO A 672 45.15 -43.54 22.56
CA PRO A 672 45.63 -43.57 23.96
C PRO A 672 46.87 -42.72 24.31
N ILE A 673 46.83 -42.19 25.54
CA ILE A 673 47.90 -42.11 26.57
C ILE A 673 49.37 -41.91 26.11
N GLY A 674 49.93 -40.76 26.49
CA GLY A 674 51.37 -40.53 26.75
C GLY A 674 51.52 -39.63 27.99
N LYS A 675 52.61 -39.73 28.76
CA LYS A 675 52.78 -39.07 30.08
C LYS A 675 53.97 -38.08 30.15
N ASP A 676 53.92 -37.28 31.22
CA ASP A 676 55.03 -36.77 32.05
C ASP A 676 55.65 -35.38 31.80
N LYS A 677 55.94 -34.73 32.94
CA LYS A 677 56.73 -33.50 33.23
C LYS A 677 56.05 -32.15 32.88
N VAL A 678 55.87 -31.15 33.78
CA VAL A 678 56.70 -30.55 34.87
C VAL A 678 57.89 -29.77 34.27
N MET A 679 58.16 -28.48 34.48
CA MET A 679 57.86 -27.46 35.53
C MET A 679 57.80 -26.03 34.86
N ASP A 680 57.49 -24.86 35.46
CA ASP A 680 57.04 -24.46 36.81
C ASP A 680 56.03 -23.26 36.75
N SER A 681 56.36 -22.07 37.28
CA SER A 681 55.44 -20.94 37.55
C SER A 681 56.11 -19.54 37.47
N VAL A 682 55.32 -18.49 37.14
CA VAL A 682 55.56 -17.07 37.50
C VAL A 682 54.20 -16.34 37.61
N LYS A 683 54.08 -15.37 38.53
CA LYS A 683 52.91 -14.47 38.71
C LYS A 683 53.09 -13.17 37.91
N GLN A 684 52.01 -12.53 37.41
CA GLN A 684 51.60 -11.20 37.92
C GLN A 684 50.30 -10.61 37.32
N SER A 685 49.87 -9.51 37.97
CA SER A 685 48.65 -8.72 37.86
C SER A 685 48.42 -7.94 36.56
N ALA A 686 47.15 -7.60 36.30
CA ALA A 686 46.72 -6.65 35.27
C ALA A 686 46.70 -5.17 35.77
N PRO A 687 46.93 -4.21 34.86
CA PRO A 687 46.41 -2.83 34.91
C PRO A 687 45.63 -2.47 33.62
N SER A 688 44.99 -1.31 33.43
CA SER A 688 44.27 -0.36 34.30
C SER A 688 43.44 0.60 33.42
N LYS A 689 42.47 1.34 33.99
CA LYS A 689 41.68 2.36 33.27
C LYS A 689 42.38 3.73 33.21
N VAL A 690 42.01 4.52 32.20
CA VAL A 690 42.08 6.00 32.14
C VAL A 690 40.68 6.45 31.68
N VAL A 691 39.85 7.29 32.34
CA VAL A 691 39.98 8.45 33.26
C VAL A 691 40.00 9.82 32.54
N LEU A 692 38.95 10.61 32.78
CA LEU A 692 38.91 12.08 32.74
C LEU A 692 37.84 12.58 33.72
N LEU A 693 37.91 13.85 34.16
CA LEU A 693 37.37 14.32 35.45
C LEU A 693 36.39 15.53 35.35
N PRO A 694 35.62 15.86 36.42
CA PRO A 694 34.55 16.87 36.39
C PRO A 694 34.76 18.11 37.32
N THR A 695 33.87 19.11 37.16
CA THR A 695 33.59 20.23 38.09
C THR A 695 32.09 20.62 37.95
N HIS A 696 31.34 21.21 38.92
CA HIS A 696 31.60 21.57 40.33
C HIS A 696 30.32 21.41 41.21
N ARG A 697 30.20 22.07 42.39
CA ARG A 697 29.24 21.76 43.49
C ARG A 697 28.29 22.90 43.91
N GLY A 698 27.14 22.53 44.53
CA GLY A 698 26.35 23.32 45.51
C GLY A 698 24.86 22.91 45.53
N THR A 699 24.12 22.80 46.63
CA THR A 699 24.39 22.92 48.09
C THR A 699 23.36 22.10 48.92
N VAL A 700 23.37 22.12 50.26
CA VAL A 700 22.68 21.14 51.15
C VAL A 700 21.53 21.72 51.99
N SER A 701 20.44 20.95 52.19
CA SER A 701 19.46 20.99 53.30
C SER A 701 18.38 19.90 53.07
N SER A 702 17.73 19.20 54.02
CA SER A 702 18.02 18.58 55.34
C SER A 702 16.69 18.43 56.11
N GLY A 703 16.34 17.21 56.56
CA GLY A 703 15.17 16.85 57.40
C GLY A 703 14.63 15.44 57.01
N THR A 704 14.42 14.43 57.86
CA THR A 704 13.63 14.28 59.13
C THR A 704 12.14 14.57 58.90
N GLU A 705 11.16 13.71 59.20
CA GLU A 705 11.03 12.41 59.92
C GLU A 705 9.93 11.55 59.21
N GLY A 706 9.44 10.37 59.61
CA GLY A 706 9.69 9.47 60.74
C GLY A 706 8.39 8.68 61.11
N SER A 707 8.49 7.35 61.28
CA SER A 707 7.41 6.40 61.67
C SER A 707 6.16 6.31 60.74
N ASP A 708 5.24 5.33 60.83
CA ASP A 708 5.04 4.30 61.86
C ASP A 708 4.66 2.88 61.33
N ARG A 709 4.46 1.92 62.24
CA ARG A 709 4.29 0.47 61.99
C ARG A 709 2.87 -0.07 62.30
N ALA A 710 2.69 -1.36 61.97
CA ALA A 710 1.91 -2.37 62.71
C ALA A 710 0.38 -2.42 62.51
N LEU A 711 -0.33 -3.56 62.67
CA LEU A 711 -0.01 -5.02 62.56
C LEU A 711 -1.35 -5.83 62.49
N GLU A 712 -1.27 -7.17 62.56
CA GLU A 712 -2.38 -8.14 62.80
C GLU A 712 -3.36 -8.41 61.63
N GLY A 713 -3.98 -9.61 61.51
CA GLY A 713 -3.76 -10.87 62.23
C GLY A 713 -4.80 -11.98 61.94
N SER A 714 -4.40 -13.25 62.05
CA SER A 714 -5.20 -14.50 61.91
C SER A 714 -5.76 -14.83 60.50
N ALA A 715 -5.53 -15.98 59.85
CA ALA A 715 -5.63 -17.43 60.21
C ALA A 715 -7.10 -17.94 60.20
N VAL A 716 -7.44 -19.09 59.58
CA VAL A 716 -7.08 -20.48 60.00
C VAL A 716 -7.27 -21.52 58.85
N SER A 717 -6.35 -22.50 58.74
CA SER A 717 -6.45 -23.95 58.35
C SER A 717 -7.46 -24.44 57.25
N SER A 718 -7.18 -25.47 56.41
CA SER A 718 -6.44 -26.71 56.71
C SER A 718 -5.82 -27.51 55.55
N LYS A 719 -4.76 -28.28 55.92
CA LYS A 719 -4.04 -29.46 55.35
C LYS A 719 -4.76 -30.31 54.27
N SER A 720 -4.10 -31.07 53.39
CA SER A 720 -2.76 -31.74 53.36
C SER A 720 -1.99 -31.51 52.04
N GLY A 721 -0.75 -31.97 51.73
CA GLY A 721 0.21 -32.92 52.34
C GLY A 721 0.28 -34.26 51.55
N LYS A 722 1.42 -34.76 51.01
CA LYS A 722 2.86 -34.48 51.22
C LYS A 722 3.74 -34.56 49.94
N GLN A 723 4.84 -33.80 49.97
CA GLN A 723 6.21 -34.06 49.47
C GLN A 723 6.62 -35.47 48.99
N LEU A 724 7.45 -35.53 47.92
CA LEU A 724 8.55 -36.51 47.75
C LEU A 724 9.65 -36.01 46.78
N THR A 725 10.79 -36.72 46.70
CA THR A 725 12.09 -36.20 46.20
C THR A 725 12.65 -37.01 45.00
N ARG A 726 13.64 -36.45 44.29
CA ARG A 726 14.37 -37.05 43.13
C ARG A 726 15.00 -38.43 43.42
N MET A 727 15.05 -39.32 42.41
CA MET A 727 16.31 -39.93 41.89
C MET A 727 16.17 -40.71 40.56
N SER A 728 17.02 -40.34 39.58
CA SER A 728 17.74 -41.14 38.55
C SER A 728 17.11 -42.22 37.64
N ALA A 729 17.16 -41.94 36.31
CA ALA A 729 17.50 -42.85 35.18
C ALA A 729 16.51 -43.98 34.76
N PRO A 730 16.63 -44.61 33.55
CA PRO A 730 17.64 -44.48 32.49
C PRO A 730 17.07 -44.10 31.08
N LYS A 731 17.75 -44.50 29.99
CA LYS A 731 17.49 -44.19 28.56
C LYS A 731 16.44 -45.12 27.93
N ASP A 732 15.83 -44.73 26.80
CA ASP A 732 16.22 -45.24 25.46
C ASP A 732 15.42 -44.60 24.29
N SER A 733 15.69 -45.05 23.06
CA SER A 733 15.32 -44.44 21.77
C SER A 733 13.89 -44.68 21.29
N VAL A 734 13.36 -43.76 20.46
CA VAL A 734 12.21 -44.01 19.57
C VAL A 734 12.58 -43.63 18.13
N HIS A 735 12.16 -44.45 17.17
CA HIS A 735 12.45 -44.29 15.74
C HIS A 735 11.55 -43.26 15.03
N GLU A 736 12.13 -42.59 14.05
CA GLU A 736 11.42 -42.00 12.91
C GLU A 736 10.59 -43.08 12.17
N LYS A 737 9.34 -42.78 11.82
CA LYS A 737 8.50 -43.69 11.02
C LYS A 737 7.78 -42.93 9.90
N GLN A 738 7.97 -43.41 8.69
CA GLN A 738 7.52 -42.78 7.45
C GLN A 738 6.00 -42.84 7.27
N LEU A 739 5.44 -41.86 6.54
CA LEU A 739 4.15 -41.97 5.87
C LEU A 739 4.37 -42.16 4.34
N PRO A 740 3.45 -42.84 3.62
CA PRO A 740 3.78 -43.37 2.30
C PRO A 740 3.82 -42.33 1.17
N LYS A 741 4.65 -42.59 0.16
CA LYS A 741 4.53 -42.01 -1.19
C LYS A 741 4.00 -43.05 -2.16
N THR A 742 2.94 -42.72 -2.89
CA THR A 742 2.71 -43.16 -4.28
C THR A 742 1.87 -42.10 -4.98
N GLY A 743 2.19 -41.81 -6.22
CA GLY A 743 1.34 -41.03 -7.13
C GLY A 743 1.40 -41.65 -8.52
N ALA A 744 0.39 -41.38 -9.33
CA ALA A 744 0.34 -41.71 -10.76
C ALA A 744 -0.60 -40.73 -11.47
N ASP A 745 -0.33 -40.46 -12.74
CA ASP A 745 -1.05 -39.51 -13.58
C ASP A 745 -2.40 -40.06 -14.06
N GLN A 746 -3.31 -39.17 -14.49
CA GLN A 746 -3.50 -38.91 -15.94
C GLN A 746 -4.57 -37.84 -16.21
N SER A 747 -4.56 -37.33 -17.45
CA SER A 747 -5.35 -36.21 -17.96
C SER A 747 -6.61 -36.64 -18.74
N SER A 748 -7.65 -35.81 -18.74
CA SER A 748 -8.57 -35.70 -19.89
C SER A 748 -9.35 -34.38 -19.91
N SER A 749 -9.63 -33.86 -21.11
CA SER A 749 -10.44 -32.66 -21.34
C SER A 749 -11.92 -33.01 -21.49
N PRO A 750 -12.86 -32.09 -21.16
CA PRO A 750 -14.26 -32.26 -21.47
C PRO A 750 -14.52 -31.99 -22.97
N ALA A 751 -15.02 -32.99 -23.69
CA ALA A 751 -15.63 -32.83 -25.01
C ALA A 751 -17.10 -33.22 -24.94
N ALA A 752 -17.99 -32.37 -25.44
CA ALA A 752 -19.44 -32.61 -25.41
C ALA A 752 -19.97 -32.98 -26.80
N MET A 753 -20.80 -34.02 -26.89
CA MET A 753 -21.73 -34.18 -28.01
C MET A 753 -23.00 -34.94 -27.61
N PHE A 754 -24.05 -34.76 -28.40
CA PHE A 754 -25.40 -35.31 -28.25
C PHE A 754 -25.46 -36.83 -28.49
N VAL A 755 -26.58 -37.47 -28.08
CA VAL A 755 -27.51 -38.13 -29.02
C VAL A 755 -28.89 -38.42 -28.36
N LEU A 756 -29.92 -38.53 -29.21
CA LEU A 756 -31.33 -38.81 -28.89
C LEU A 756 -31.58 -40.21 -28.30
N VAL A 757 -32.72 -40.34 -27.61
CA VAL A 757 -33.61 -41.53 -27.67
C VAL A 757 -35.05 -41.03 -27.88
N ALA A 758 -35.86 -41.71 -28.71
CA ALA A 758 -37.26 -41.32 -29.01
C ALA A 758 -38.15 -42.51 -29.42
N GLY A 759 -39.47 -42.38 -29.20
CA GLY A 759 -40.50 -43.42 -29.45
C GLY A 759 -40.73 -44.36 -28.25
N ILE A 760 -41.92 -44.92 -27.97
CA ILE A 760 -43.26 -44.95 -28.61
C ILE A 760 -44.29 -45.14 -27.45
N GLY A 761 -45.55 -44.67 -27.45
CA GLY A 761 -46.35 -43.87 -28.39
C GLY A 761 -47.88 -44.06 -28.17
N LEU A 762 -48.68 -43.76 -29.21
CA LEU A 762 -50.11 -44.06 -29.43
C LEU A 762 -51.24 -43.38 -28.59
N ILE A 763 -51.85 -42.40 -29.26
CA ILE A 763 -53.23 -41.86 -29.25
C ILE A 763 -54.36 -42.68 -28.55
N ALA A 764 -55.22 -41.97 -27.80
CA ALA A 764 -56.65 -42.28 -27.59
C ALA A 764 -57.49 -40.98 -27.47
N THR A 765 -58.83 -41.05 -27.55
CA THR A 765 -59.67 -39.91 -28.01
C THR A 765 -60.92 -39.64 -27.13
N VAL A 766 -61.51 -38.43 -27.27
CA VAL A 766 -62.92 -38.01 -26.98
C VAL A 766 -63.22 -37.17 -25.71
N ARG A 767 -63.45 -35.86 -25.97
CA ARG A 767 -64.45 -34.92 -25.41
C ARG A 767 -65.18 -35.22 -24.07
N ARG A 768 -65.13 -34.26 -23.14
CA ARG A 768 -66.28 -33.56 -22.50
C ARG A 768 -65.78 -32.18 -21.97
N ARG A 769 -66.08 -31.02 -22.58
CA ARG A 769 -67.30 -30.18 -22.67
C ARG A 769 -67.62 -29.31 -21.42
N LYS A 770 -67.47 -27.98 -21.63
CA LYS A 770 -68.10 -26.81 -20.96
C LYS A 770 -67.73 -26.42 -19.51
N ALA A 771 -67.30 -25.15 -19.38
CA ALA A 771 -67.71 -24.09 -18.44
C ALA A 771 -67.71 -24.35 -16.91
N SER A 772 -67.42 -23.35 -16.06
CA SER A 772 -67.21 -21.90 -16.33
C SER A 772 -65.74 -21.53 -16.47
#